data_AF-A0A329EIB0-F1
#
_entry.id   AF-A0A329EIB0-F1
#
_cell.length_a   1.000
_cell.length_b   1.000
_cell.length_c   1.000
_cell.angle_alpha   90.00
_cell.angle_beta   90.00
_cell.angle_gamma   90.00
#
_symmetry.space_group_name_H-M   'P 1'
#
loop_
_entity.id
_entity.type
_entity.pdbx_description
1 polymer ?
#
loop_
_entity_poly.entity_id
_entity_poly.type
_entity_poly.pdbx_seq_one_letter_code
_entity_poly.pdbx_strand_id
1 'polypeptide(L)'
;MVQSTFSLKERDQKRLIKDRLVRLAVTCGGVSVLGALVLIFIYLGMVVLPLFSDSKLEPNFASQPISSSAPHYLAIDEYGERGFIVSSNESDKDASAEFWLLNHETSSPIWIEHLNIKPTVFATSTRDSGWFAIADSERNVVVVRPQFLYSMTKQGRGFTPELEHLSLPKNFKLSPQGASVQQFSFAVTDEETVFASYLDDSSVLVRWVDTSTQNQQGEFRFPTQFGKVDQLVLTPDANTLYIRSGTDLVVALRDGGRFHIREVVDLSLGDSKHQVTTITLLSGAHSLLVSHRDGLVSQWFDVLHTGDSEQGERKLTHIREFKLASEMTMLLPDTYRKGFYSFYKNGSVQSHYTTSEKLVIFERAYSKAPTLAAMSDNERYLATYSDGIISVAEVDNGYPEVSFSSLWQKVWYESYPEPQYVWQSTSGGDDFEAKFSLVPIAFGTLKAAFYAMLFAVPIAVLGAIYTAYFMAPKMRRVVKPTIELMEALPTVIIGFLAGLWFAPIVETNLASITALFVLLPVAIFMVGLVWSWLPRSIMRKAHGWHSLILIPLLIAFVALILSFTSEIEMWLFDGDIRLLLASHGIDFDQRNALVVGFAMGFAVIPTIFTIAEDAIFSVPKHLSDGSLALGATAWQTLMNVVLLTASPGIFSAIMMGLGRAVGETMIVLMATGNTPIMDWNILEGMRTLSATIAVELPESEVGSSHFRILFLAALLLFVFTFAVNSIAEWVRQRLRARYRSL
;
A
#
# COMPACT_ATOMS: atom_id res chain seq x y z
N MET A 1 83.36 11.10 -0.38
CA MET A 1 83.03 9.67 -0.31
C MET A 1 82.86 9.29 1.15
N VAL A 2 81.62 9.07 1.60
CA VAL A 2 81.31 8.38 2.86
C VAL A 2 80.32 7.30 2.48
N GLN A 3 80.80 6.05 2.44
CA GLN A 3 79.99 4.88 2.12
C GLN A 3 79.03 4.62 3.28
N SER A 4 77.75 4.88 3.07
CA SER A 4 76.69 4.35 3.92
C SER A 4 76.56 2.85 3.67
N THR A 5 77.09 2.03 4.58
CA THR A 5 76.87 0.59 4.62
C THR A 5 75.38 0.31 4.81
N PHE A 6 74.71 -0.03 3.72
CA PHE A 6 73.34 -0.54 3.72
C PHE A 6 73.37 -1.94 4.33
N SER A 7 73.09 -2.03 5.63
CA SER A 7 72.87 -3.32 6.30
C SER A 7 71.66 -3.99 5.65
N LEU A 8 71.92 -4.99 4.81
CA LEU A 8 70.94 -6.00 4.42
C LEU A 8 70.58 -6.79 5.69
N LYS A 9 69.66 -6.26 6.50
CA LYS A 9 68.92 -7.06 7.47
C LYS A 9 68.30 -8.21 6.71
N GLU A 10 68.57 -9.44 7.14
CA GLU A 10 67.85 -10.65 6.72
C GLU A 10 66.38 -10.32 6.51
N ARG A 11 65.82 -10.75 5.37
CA ARG A 11 64.37 -10.75 5.16
C ARG A 11 63.75 -11.55 6.30
N ASP A 12 63.25 -10.86 7.29
CA ASP A 12 62.59 -11.42 8.46
C ASP A 12 61.40 -12.25 7.96
N GLN A 13 61.61 -13.56 7.77
CA GLN A 13 60.63 -14.45 7.15
C GLN A 13 59.33 -14.45 7.95
N LYS A 14 59.41 -14.21 9.26
CA LYS A 14 58.25 -14.04 10.14
C LYS A 14 57.42 -12.81 9.74
N ARG A 15 58.05 -11.70 9.36
CA ARG A 15 57.35 -10.50 8.89
C ARG A 15 56.70 -10.71 7.53
N LEU A 16 57.38 -11.38 6.59
CA LEU A 16 56.81 -11.71 5.28
C LEU A 16 55.60 -12.65 5.38
N ILE A 17 55.65 -13.64 6.28
CA ILE A 17 54.52 -14.53 6.55
C ILE A 17 53.37 -13.75 7.17
N LYS A 18 53.64 -12.88 8.17
CA LYS A 18 52.64 -12.01 8.78
C LYS A 18 51.98 -11.09 7.74
N ASP A 19 52.77 -10.42 6.89
CA ASP A 19 52.25 -9.52 5.85
C ASP A 19 51.38 -10.26 4.83
N ARG A 20 51.74 -11.49 4.46
CA ARG A 20 50.92 -12.34 3.58
C ARG A 20 49.63 -12.79 4.25
N LEU A 21 49.70 -13.25 5.51
CA LEU A 21 48.51 -13.66 6.26
C LEU A 21 47.55 -12.49 6.47
N VAL A 22 48.07 -11.31 6.80
CA VAL A 22 47.25 -10.10 6.94
C VAL A 22 46.63 -9.71 5.59
N ARG A 23 47.40 -9.70 4.50
CA ARG A 23 46.84 -9.42 3.16
C ARG A 23 45.77 -10.43 2.79
N LEU A 24 46.00 -11.72 3.01
CA LEU A 24 45.02 -12.77 2.76
C LEU A 24 43.75 -12.53 3.60
N ALA A 25 43.90 -12.23 4.89
CA ALA A 25 42.77 -11.95 5.77
C ALA A 25 41.96 -10.72 5.32
N VAL A 26 42.62 -9.62 4.92
CA VAL A 26 41.94 -8.42 4.41
C VAL A 26 41.24 -8.69 3.08
N THR A 27 41.90 -9.38 2.13
CA THR A 27 41.28 -9.70 0.84
C THR A 27 40.13 -10.69 1.01
N CYS A 28 40.30 -11.75 1.80
CA CYS A 28 39.21 -12.69 2.12
C CYS A 28 38.06 -11.97 2.81
N GLY A 29 38.33 -11.10 3.78
CA GLY A 29 37.30 -10.28 4.43
C GLY A 29 36.52 -9.41 3.44
N GLY A 30 37.22 -8.69 2.55
CA GLY A 30 36.59 -7.88 1.51
C GLY A 30 35.74 -8.68 0.52
N VAL A 31 36.26 -9.83 0.04
CA VAL A 31 35.52 -10.72 -0.86
C VAL A 31 34.32 -11.34 -0.14
N SER A 32 34.43 -11.72 1.13
CA SER A 32 33.32 -12.25 1.92
C SER A 32 32.20 -11.22 2.11
N VAL A 33 32.53 -9.94 2.33
CA VAL A 33 31.52 -8.86 2.42
C VAL A 33 30.78 -8.71 1.10
N LEU A 34 31.50 -8.70 -0.03
CA LEU A 34 30.87 -8.65 -1.35
C LEU A 34 29.98 -9.88 -1.59
N GLY A 35 30.47 -11.07 -1.23
CA GLY A 35 29.70 -12.31 -1.29
C GLY A 35 28.42 -12.24 -0.46
N ALA A 36 28.50 -11.72 0.78
CA ALA A 36 27.34 -11.52 1.63
C ALA A 36 26.32 -10.54 1.03
N LEU A 37 26.77 -9.42 0.46
CA LEU A 37 25.88 -8.46 -0.22
C LEU A 37 25.16 -9.10 -1.41
N VAL A 38 25.87 -9.89 -2.21
CA VAL A 38 25.28 -10.62 -3.34
C VAL A 38 24.28 -11.67 -2.84
N LEU A 39 24.59 -12.41 -1.78
CA LEU A 39 23.67 -13.37 -1.17
C LEU A 39 22.42 -12.71 -0.60
N ILE A 40 22.55 -11.56 0.06
CA ILE A 40 21.40 -10.76 0.52
C ILE A 40 20.55 -10.34 -0.66
N PHE A 41 21.15 -9.82 -1.73
CA PHE A 41 20.41 -9.44 -2.94
C PHE A 41 19.67 -10.63 -3.58
N ILE A 42 20.33 -11.78 -3.68
CA ILE A 42 19.70 -13.03 -4.18
C ILE A 42 18.55 -13.47 -3.27
N TYR A 43 18.74 -13.40 -1.94
CA TYR A 43 17.71 -13.77 -0.97
C TYR A 43 16.49 -12.85 -1.07
N LEU A 44 16.70 -11.53 -1.10
CA LEU A 44 15.62 -10.56 -1.31
C LEU A 44 14.88 -10.85 -2.62
N GLY A 45 15.61 -11.09 -3.72
CA GLY A 45 15.03 -11.48 -4.99
C GLY A 45 14.20 -12.78 -4.91
N MET A 46 14.70 -13.81 -4.22
CA MET A 46 14.01 -15.09 -4.04
C MET A 46 12.68 -14.94 -3.27
N VAL A 47 12.64 -14.09 -2.25
CA VAL A 47 11.41 -13.84 -1.47
C VAL A 47 10.40 -13.02 -2.28
N VAL A 48 10.88 -12.11 -3.14
CA VAL A 48 10.04 -11.20 -3.93
C VAL A 48 9.49 -11.84 -5.20
N LEU A 49 10.27 -12.69 -5.89
CA LEU A 49 9.90 -13.26 -7.19
C LEU A 49 8.50 -13.92 -7.22
N PRO A 50 8.07 -14.70 -6.19
CA PRO A 50 6.74 -15.29 -6.16
C PRO A 50 5.57 -14.29 -6.20
N LEU A 51 5.77 -13.01 -5.83
CA LEU A 51 4.71 -12.00 -5.97
C LEU A 51 4.24 -11.82 -7.42
N PHE A 52 5.16 -12.03 -8.37
CA PHE A 52 4.92 -11.82 -9.79
C PHE A 52 4.81 -13.13 -10.57
N SER A 53 4.76 -14.28 -9.89
CA SER A 53 4.53 -15.55 -10.58
C SER A 53 3.09 -15.66 -11.08
N ASP A 54 2.92 -16.41 -12.16
CA ASP A 54 1.62 -16.80 -12.69
C ASP A 54 0.91 -17.72 -11.71
N SER A 55 -0.41 -17.57 -11.59
CA SER A 55 -1.23 -18.48 -10.82
C SER A 55 -1.57 -19.71 -11.63
N LYS A 56 -1.88 -20.80 -10.95
CA LYS A 56 -2.14 -22.10 -11.58
C LYS A 56 -3.49 -22.63 -11.17
N LEU A 57 -4.13 -23.34 -12.10
CA LEU A 57 -5.33 -24.10 -11.85
C LEU A 57 -5.01 -25.56 -12.14
N GLU A 58 -4.96 -26.42 -11.12
CA GLU A 58 -4.76 -27.85 -11.32
C GLU A 58 -6.12 -28.55 -11.44
N PRO A 59 -6.59 -28.88 -12.65
CA PRO A 59 -7.86 -29.58 -12.82
C PRO A 59 -7.76 -31.03 -12.34
N ASN A 60 -8.91 -31.61 -11.98
CA ASN A 60 -9.05 -33.01 -11.57
C ASN A 60 -8.43 -33.34 -10.20
N PHE A 61 -8.48 -32.41 -9.25
CA PHE A 61 -8.16 -32.70 -7.85
C PHE A 61 -9.10 -33.78 -7.28
N ALA A 62 -10.39 -33.65 -7.57
CA ALA A 62 -11.41 -34.63 -7.22
C ALA A 62 -12.55 -34.61 -8.25
N SER A 63 -13.24 -35.74 -8.43
CA SER A 63 -14.40 -35.80 -9.33
C SER A 63 -15.42 -36.80 -8.83
N GLN A 64 -16.68 -36.38 -8.81
CA GLN A 64 -17.78 -37.18 -8.30
C GLN A 64 -18.98 -37.12 -9.26
N PRO A 65 -19.37 -38.24 -9.89
CA PRO A 65 -20.65 -38.31 -10.61
C PRO A 65 -21.80 -38.22 -9.60
N ILE A 66 -22.78 -37.37 -9.88
CA ILE A 66 -23.97 -37.22 -9.04
C ILE A 66 -25.20 -37.81 -9.73
N SER A 67 -26.04 -38.45 -8.94
CA SER A 67 -27.27 -39.11 -9.40
C SER A 67 -28.43 -38.12 -9.58
N SER A 68 -28.25 -36.86 -9.15
CA SER A 68 -29.31 -35.86 -9.19
C SER A 68 -29.36 -35.10 -10.52
N SER A 69 -30.57 -34.93 -11.05
CA SER A 69 -30.84 -34.17 -12.26
C SER A 69 -30.91 -32.67 -11.96
N ALA A 70 -30.02 -31.90 -12.59
CA ALA A 70 -30.02 -30.43 -12.59
C ALA A 70 -29.94 -29.75 -11.20
N PRO A 71 -28.75 -29.70 -10.56
CA PRO A 71 -28.53 -28.86 -9.38
C PRO A 71 -28.71 -27.37 -9.71
N HIS A 72 -29.22 -26.61 -8.72
CA HIS A 72 -29.43 -25.16 -8.79
C HIS A 72 -28.43 -24.38 -7.93
N TYR A 73 -27.84 -25.02 -6.93
CA TYR A 73 -26.83 -24.44 -6.04
C TYR A 73 -25.69 -25.43 -5.80
N LEU A 74 -24.47 -24.90 -5.66
CA LEU A 74 -23.25 -25.64 -5.40
C LEU A 74 -22.43 -24.88 -4.35
N ALA A 75 -21.87 -25.60 -3.38
CA ALA A 75 -20.86 -25.14 -2.44
C ALA A 75 -19.83 -26.26 -2.18
N ILE A 76 -18.66 -25.91 -1.68
CA ILE A 76 -17.56 -26.83 -1.40
C ILE A 76 -16.88 -26.45 -0.08
N ASP A 77 -16.35 -27.44 0.62
CA ASP A 77 -15.60 -27.21 1.85
C ASP A 77 -14.19 -26.64 1.61
N GLU A 78 -13.59 -26.11 2.67
CA GLU A 78 -12.22 -25.56 2.66
C GLU A 78 -11.13 -26.59 2.32
N TYR A 79 -11.45 -27.89 2.29
CA TYR A 79 -10.49 -28.96 2.03
C TYR A 79 -10.65 -29.60 0.65
N GLY A 80 -11.67 -29.20 -0.12
CA GLY A 80 -11.96 -29.78 -1.43
C GLY A 80 -12.45 -31.22 -1.38
N GLU A 81 -12.81 -31.74 -0.21
CA GLU A 81 -13.19 -33.14 0.02
C GLU A 81 -14.71 -33.34 -0.04
N ARG A 82 -15.50 -32.29 0.23
CA ARG A 82 -16.96 -32.38 0.36
C ARG A 82 -17.66 -31.27 -0.40
N GLY A 83 -18.68 -31.65 -1.14
CA GLY A 83 -19.55 -30.73 -1.88
C GLY A 83 -20.94 -30.69 -1.26
N PHE A 84 -21.62 -29.56 -1.41
CA PHE A 84 -23.03 -29.42 -1.11
C PHE A 84 -23.76 -29.01 -2.38
N ILE A 85 -24.86 -29.69 -2.69
CA ILE A 85 -25.72 -29.31 -3.81
C ILE A 85 -27.16 -29.19 -3.34
N VAL A 86 -27.89 -28.28 -3.98
CA VAL A 86 -29.35 -28.26 -3.91
C VAL A 86 -29.88 -28.61 -5.27
N SER A 87 -30.72 -29.63 -5.33
CA SER A 87 -31.26 -30.16 -6.58
C SER A 87 -32.76 -30.40 -6.47
N SER A 88 -33.43 -30.49 -7.62
CA SER A 88 -34.86 -30.75 -7.70
C SER A 88 -35.09 -32.13 -8.30
N ASN A 89 -35.69 -33.05 -7.55
CA ASN A 89 -35.89 -34.41 -8.02
C ASN A 89 -36.91 -34.44 -9.18
N GLU A 90 -36.55 -35.04 -10.32
CA GLU A 90 -37.42 -35.10 -11.52
C GLU A 90 -38.76 -35.81 -11.27
N SER A 91 -38.81 -36.74 -10.32
CA SER A 91 -39.96 -37.61 -10.07
C SER A 91 -41.04 -36.98 -9.18
N ASP A 92 -40.65 -36.38 -8.04
CA ASP A 92 -41.59 -35.80 -7.06
C ASP A 92 -41.62 -34.26 -7.06
N LYS A 93 -40.72 -33.64 -7.85
CA LYS A 93 -40.49 -32.18 -7.93
C LYS A 93 -40.19 -31.51 -6.58
N ASP A 94 -39.79 -32.27 -5.57
CA ASP A 94 -39.33 -31.72 -4.30
C ASP A 94 -37.84 -31.35 -4.37
N ALA A 95 -37.45 -30.30 -3.66
CA ALA A 95 -36.06 -29.90 -3.55
C ALA A 95 -35.34 -30.70 -2.45
N SER A 96 -34.17 -31.25 -2.76
CA SER A 96 -33.28 -31.93 -1.82
C SER A 96 -31.97 -31.16 -1.65
N ALA A 97 -31.53 -31.07 -0.40
CA ALA A 97 -30.21 -30.59 -0.02
C ALA A 97 -29.30 -31.79 0.25
N GLU A 98 -28.19 -31.91 -0.46
CA GLU A 98 -27.35 -33.11 -0.48
C GLU A 98 -25.89 -32.78 -0.23
N PHE A 99 -25.27 -33.47 0.73
CA PHE A 99 -23.83 -33.44 0.95
C PHE A 99 -23.16 -34.64 0.29
N TRP A 100 -22.18 -34.38 -0.56
CA TRP A 100 -21.46 -35.37 -1.34
C TRP A 100 -20.00 -35.47 -0.89
N LEU A 101 -19.47 -36.69 -0.88
CA LEU A 101 -18.04 -36.93 -0.74
C LEU A 101 -17.42 -36.83 -2.14
N LEU A 102 -16.40 -35.98 -2.31
CA LEU A 102 -15.80 -35.71 -3.63
C LEU A 102 -14.51 -36.49 -3.87
N ASN A 103 -13.78 -36.83 -2.80
CA ASN A 103 -12.48 -37.50 -2.90
C ASN A 103 -12.55 -39.00 -3.24
N HIS A 104 -13.73 -39.61 -3.14
CA HIS A 104 -13.98 -41.01 -3.45
C HIS A 104 -15.30 -41.15 -4.17
N GLU A 105 -15.30 -41.92 -5.27
CA GLU A 105 -16.51 -42.21 -6.02
C GLU A 105 -17.55 -42.90 -5.14
N THR A 106 -18.64 -42.19 -4.86
CA THR A 106 -19.80 -42.69 -4.11
C THR A 106 -21.03 -42.77 -5.00
N SER A 107 -21.93 -43.73 -4.77
CA SER A 107 -23.18 -43.83 -5.54
C SER A 107 -24.34 -43.02 -4.93
N SER A 108 -24.18 -42.54 -3.70
CA SER A 108 -25.19 -41.81 -2.93
C SER A 108 -24.57 -40.69 -2.09
N PRO A 109 -25.32 -39.62 -1.80
CA PRO A 109 -24.86 -38.57 -0.90
C PRO A 109 -24.59 -39.12 0.51
N ILE A 110 -23.66 -38.48 1.23
CA ILE A 110 -23.35 -38.77 2.64
C ILE A 110 -24.57 -38.47 3.51
N TRP A 111 -25.29 -37.41 3.15
CA TRP A 111 -26.46 -36.92 3.85
C TRP A 111 -27.39 -36.22 2.88
N ILE A 112 -28.69 -36.42 3.07
CA ILE A 112 -29.74 -35.83 2.26
C ILE A 112 -30.86 -35.35 3.18
N GLU A 113 -31.33 -34.13 2.94
CA GLU A 113 -32.52 -33.58 3.59
C GLU A 113 -33.50 -33.07 2.52
N HIS A 114 -34.76 -33.47 2.68
CA HIS A 114 -35.86 -33.01 1.82
C HIS A 114 -36.40 -31.69 2.35
N LEU A 115 -36.37 -30.65 1.52
CA LEU A 115 -36.81 -29.30 1.88
C LEU A 115 -38.34 -29.16 1.87
N ASN A 116 -39.07 -30.18 1.39
CA ASN A 116 -40.53 -30.24 1.34
C ASN A 116 -41.16 -29.02 0.64
N ILE A 117 -40.51 -28.55 -0.43
CA ILE A 117 -40.93 -27.40 -1.23
C ILE A 117 -40.74 -27.70 -2.71
N LYS A 118 -41.75 -27.36 -3.52
CA LYS A 118 -41.71 -27.53 -4.98
C LYS A 118 -41.14 -26.27 -5.63
N PRO A 119 -39.85 -26.24 -6.02
CA PRO A 119 -39.20 -25.02 -6.43
C PRO A 119 -39.81 -24.45 -7.72
N THR A 120 -40.04 -23.15 -7.73
CA THR A 120 -40.42 -22.39 -8.93
C THR A 120 -39.43 -21.27 -9.23
N VAL A 121 -38.90 -20.63 -8.20
CA VAL A 121 -37.92 -19.56 -8.28
C VAL A 121 -36.85 -19.76 -7.22
N PHE A 122 -35.63 -19.33 -7.51
CA PHE A 122 -34.46 -19.49 -6.66
C PHE A 122 -33.76 -18.14 -6.49
N ALA A 123 -33.11 -17.97 -5.35
CA ALA A 123 -32.24 -16.83 -5.10
C ALA A 123 -31.03 -17.28 -4.26
N THR A 124 -29.90 -16.62 -4.47
CA THR A 124 -28.69 -16.74 -3.65
C THR A 124 -28.38 -15.38 -3.06
N SER A 125 -27.91 -15.33 -1.82
CA SER A 125 -27.24 -14.14 -1.29
C SER A 125 -25.78 -14.08 -1.79
N THR A 126 -24.99 -13.15 -1.27
CA THR A 126 -23.55 -13.08 -1.56
C THR A 126 -22.82 -14.32 -1.03
N ARG A 127 -21.70 -14.67 -1.66
CA ARG A 127 -21.02 -15.96 -1.45
C ARG A 127 -20.47 -16.15 -0.05
N ASP A 128 -19.97 -15.07 0.56
CA ASP A 128 -19.50 -15.02 1.95
C ASP A 128 -20.58 -15.44 2.96
N SER A 129 -21.83 -15.07 2.72
CA SER A 129 -22.93 -15.39 3.62
C SER A 129 -23.45 -16.84 3.45
N GLY A 130 -23.28 -17.42 2.26
CA GLY A 130 -23.61 -18.82 1.94
C GLY A 130 -25.10 -19.17 1.92
N TRP A 131 -26.02 -18.20 2.03
CA TRP A 131 -27.46 -18.47 2.06
C TRP A 131 -28.05 -18.71 0.67
N PHE A 132 -28.92 -19.70 0.59
CA PHE A 132 -29.71 -20.04 -0.59
C PHE A 132 -31.19 -20.09 -0.24
N ALA A 133 -32.04 -19.55 -1.12
CA ALA A 133 -33.48 -19.51 -0.92
C ALA A 133 -34.22 -20.12 -2.11
N ILE A 134 -35.28 -20.86 -1.78
CA ILE A 134 -36.19 -21.49 -2.74
C ILE A 134 -37.60 -21.03 -2.43
N ALA A 135 -38.37 -20.70 -3.46
CA ALA A 135 -39.80 -20.47 -3.31
C ALA A 135 -40.66 -21.25 -4.31
N ASP A 136 -41.86 -21.61 -3.85
CA ASP A 136 -42.85 -22.37 -4.62
C ASP A 136 -43.94 -21.48 -5.24
N SER A 137 -44.78 -22.09 -6.07
CA SER A 137 -45.96 -21.43 -6.66
C SER A 137 -47.00 -21.03 -5.61
N GLU A 138 -46.96 -21.62 -4.41
CA GLU A 138 -47.83 -21.29 -3.27
C GLU A 138 -47.30 -20.12 -2.43
N ARG A 139 -46.18 -19.50 -2.86
CA ARG A 139 -45.50 -18.35 -2.26
C ARG A 139 -44.82 -18.65 -0.92
N ASN A 140 -44.63 -19.92 -0.58
CA ASN A 140 -43.76 -20.32 0.52
C ASN A 140 -42.30 -20.08 0.12
N VAL A 141 -41.45 -19.80 1.10
CA VAL A 141 -40.01 -19.67 0.91
C VAL A 141 -39.29 -20.46 2.00
N VAL A 142 -38.24 -21.17 1.58
CA VAL A 142 -37.31 -21.88 2.46
C VAL A 142 -35.94 -21.28 2.21
N VAL A 143 -35.27 -20.84 3.28
CA VAL A 143 -33.94 -20.23 3.22
C VAL A 143 -33.00 -21.08 4.06
N VAL A 144 -31.92 -21.55 3.43
CA VAL A 144 -30.99 -22.52 4.01
C VAL A 144 -29.54 -22.15 3.74
N ARG A 145 -28.64 -22.55 4.64
CA ARG A 145 -27.20 -22.40 4.50
C ARG A 145 -26.48 -23.71 4.87
N PRO A 146 -25.61 -24.25 4.00
CA PRO A 146 -24.82 -25.42 4.36
C PRO A 146 -23.73 -25.06 5.39
N GLN A 147 -23.57 -25.90 6.41
CA GLN A 147 -22.51 -25.81 7.41
C GLN A 147 -21.61 -27.04 7.33
N PHE A 148 -20.32 -26.81 7.04
CA PHE A 148 -19.31 -27.86 6.98
C PHE A 148 -18.58 -27.97 8.32
N LEU A 149 -19.16 -28.68 9.29
CA LEU A 149 -18.59 -28.76 10.63
C LEU A 149 -17.51 -29.83 10.76
N TYR A 150 -16.34 -29.44 11.27
CA TYR A 150 -15.21 -30.34 11.53
C TYR A 150 -14.93 -30.47 13.03
N SER A 151 -14.77 -31.69 13.51
CA SER A 151 -14.35 -31.98 14.88
C SER A 151 -13.10 -32.86 14.89
N MET A 152 -12.16 -32.57 15.79
CA MET A 152 -10.97 -33.40 15.97
C MET A 152 -11.30 -34.61 16.84
N THR A 153 -11.23 -35.80 16.26
CA THR A 153 -11.42 -37.07 16.97
C THR A 153 -10.09 -37.80 17.13
N LYS A 154 -10.02 -38.80 18.01
CA LYS A 154 -8.81 -39.65 18.17
C LYS A 154 -8.42 -40.42 16.89
N GLN A 155 -9.33 -40.53 15.91
CA GLN A 155 -9.10 -41.22 14.63
C GLN A 155 -8.87 -40.26 13.46
N GLY A 156 -8.79 -38.94 13.71
CA GLY A 156 -8.60 -37.91 12.70
C GLY A 156 -9.73 -36.87 12.68
N ARG A 157 -9.81 -36.10 11.60
CA ARG A 157 -10.83 -35.06 11.38
C ARG A 157 -12.17 -35.72 11.07
N GLY A 158 -13.13 -35.63 12.00
CA GLY A 158 -14.52 -36.01 11.80
C GLY A 158 -15.30 -34.87 11.15
N PHE A 159 -16.27 -35.20 10.31
CA PHE A 159 -17.17 -34.24 9.67
C PHE A 159 -18.61 -34.50 10.09
N THR A 160 -19.36 -33.43 10.34
CA THR A 160 -20.79 -33.47 10.60
C THR A 160 -21.48 -32.53 9.61
N PRO A 161 -22.32 -33.04 8.69
CA PRO A 161 -23.12 -32.17 7.83
C PRO A 161 -24.22 -31.53 8.67
N GLU A 162 -24.36 -30.22 8.56
CA GLU A 162 -25.49 -29.48 9.12
C GLU A 162 -26.06 -28.55 8.05
N LEU A 163 -27.39 -28.48 7.99
CA LEU A 163 -28.11 -27.54 7.15
C LEU A 163 -28.84 -26.57 8.05
N GLU A 164 -28.38 -25.33 8.05
CA GLU A 164 -28.97 -24.27 8.85
C GLU A 164 -30.20 -23.73 8.14
N HIS A 165 -31.35 -23.74 8.83
CA HIS A 165 -32.60 -23.19 8.32
C HIS A 165 -32.88 -21.84 8.97
N LEU A 166 -33.11 -20.82 8.16
CA LEU A 166 -33.57 -19.54 8.66
C LEU A 166 -35.02 -19.66 9.13
N SER A 167 -35.26 -19.35 10.40
CA SER A 167 -36.60 -19.43 10.98
C SER A 167 -37.47 -18.24 10.55
N LEU A 168 -38.41 -18.49 9.65
CA LEU A 168 -39.41 -17.51 9.22
C LEU A 168 -40.76 -17.71 9.95
N PRO A 169 -41.57 -16.64 10.13
CA PRO A 169 -42.91 -16.78 10.69
C PRO A 169 -43.73 -17.81 9.90
N LYS A 170 -44.47 -18.68 10.60
CA LYS A 170 -45.20 -19.83 9.99
C LYS A 170 -46.15 -19.48 8.83
N ASN A 171 -46.63 -18.24 8.77
CA ASN A 171 -47.54 -17.76 7.73
C ASN A 171 -46.88 -16.75 6.78
N PHE A 172 -45.55 -16.63 6.82
CA PHE A 172 -44.83 -15.74 5.92
C PHE A 172 -44.98 -16.23 4.48
N LYS A 173 -45.28 -15.30 3.59
CA LYS A 173 -45.42 -15.52 2.15
C LYS A 173 -44.66 -14.42 1.43
N LEU A 174 -43.98 -14.74 0.33
CA LEU A 174 -43.20 -13.74 -0.42
C LEU A 174 -44.08 -12.66 -1.05
N SER A 175 -45.31 -13.00 -1.45
CA SER A 175 -46.25 -12.07 -2.07
C SER A 175 -47.67 -12.14 -1.46
N PRO A 176 -48.45 -11.04 -1.52
CA PRO A 176 -49.85 -11.03 -1.10
C PRO A 176 -50.73 -11.95 -1.96
N GLN A 177 -51.96 -12.22 -1.52
CA GLN A 177 -52.88 -13.12 -2.24
C GLN A 177 -53.18 -12.61 -3.65
N GLY A 178 -52.90 -13.44 -4.66
CA GLY A 178 -53.27 -13.19 -6.06
C GLY A 178 -52.13 -12.78 -7.00
N ALA A 179 -50.91 -12.53 -6.49
CA ALA A 179 -49.75 -12.18 -7.33
C ALA A 179 -48.66 -13.27 -7.26
N SER A 180 -48.29 -13.83 -8.40
CA SER A 180 -47.23 -14.85 -8.50
C SER A 180 -45.84 -14.20 -8.51
N VAL A 181 -44.87 -14.82 -7.82
CA VAL A 181 -43.48 -14.34 -7.80
C VAL A 181 -42.75 -14.86 -9.04
N GLN A 182 -42.23 -13.94 -9.86
CA GLN A 182 -41.46 -14.26 -11.06
C GLN A 182 -39.96 -14.38 -10.76
N GLN A 183 -39.46 -13.52 -9.86
CA GLN A 183 -38.09 -13.58 -9.35
C GLN A 183 -38.05 -12.95 -7.96
N PHE A 184 -37.03 -13.28 -7.17
CA PHE A 184 -36.78 -12.58 -5.93
C PHE A 184 -35.28 -12.54 -5.61
N SER A 185 -34.91 -11.63 -4.72
CA SER A 185 -33.60 -11.52 -4.09
C SER A 185 -33.80 -11.32 -2.60
N PHE A 186 -32.83 -11.70 -1.79
CA PHE A 186 -32.93 -11.59 -0.34
C PHE A 186 -31.57 -11.31 0.29
N ALA A 187 -31.60 -10.74 1.49
CA ALA A 187 -30.43 -10.46 2.31
C ALA A 187 -30.77 -10.84 3.76
N VAL A 188 -29.81 -11.44 4.44
CA VAL A 188 -29.92 -11.85 5.84
C VAL A 188 -28.92 -11.01 6.63
N THR A 189 -29.41 -10.15 7.52
CA THR A 189 -28.59 -9.39 8.47
C THR A 189 -28.78 -9.95 9.88
N ASP A 190 -27.95 -9.48 10.82
CA ASP A 190 -28.07 -9.86 12.23
C ASP A 190 -29.43 -9.47 12.84
N GLU A 191 -30.05 -8.40 12.35
CA GLU A 191 -31.30 -7.86 12.87
C GLU A 191 -32.53 -8.34 12.11
N GLU A 192 -32.44 -8.46 10.78
CA GLU A 192 -33.59 -8.75 9.93
C GLU A 192 -33.23 -9.50 8.65
N THR A 193 -34.22 -10.16 8.07
CA THR A 193 -34.15 -10.74 6.73
C THR A 193 -35.08 -9.99 5.80
N VAL A 194 -34.54 -9.53 4.68
CA VAL A 194 -35.25 -8.71 3.70
C VAL A 194 -35.40 -9.48 2.39
N PHE A 195 -36.60 -9.51 1.84
CA PHE A 195 -36.95 -10.14 0.57
C PHE A 195 -37.48 -9.10 -0.41
N ALA A 196 -36.85 -8.98 -1.58
CA ALA A 196 -37.33 -8.18 -2.70
C ALA A 196 -37.85 -9.10 -3.81
N SER A 197 -39.14 -9.02 -4.13
CA SER A 197 -39.82 -9.88 -5.09
C SER A 197 -40.37 -9.08 -6.26
N TYR A 198 -40.17 -9.58 -7.49
CA TYR A 198 -40.84 -9.10 -8.69
C TYR A 198 -42.06 -9.96 -8.97
N LEU A 199 -43.21 -9.32 -9.14
CA LEU A 199 -44.50 -9.96 -9.27
C LEU A 199 -44.99 -9.96 -10.73
N ASP A 200 -45.93 -10.85 -11.04
CA ASP A 200 -46.60 -10.95 -12.34
C ASP A 200 -47.33 -9.66 -12.78
N ASP A 201 -47.80 -8.84 -11.84
CA ASP A 201 -48.39 -7.51 -12.05
C ASP A 201 -47.36 -6.42 -12.38
N SER A 202 -46.10 -6.80 -12.65
CA SER A 202 -44.97 -5.90 -12.95
C SER A 202 -44.61 -4.95 -11.80
N SER A 203 -45.00 -5.27 -10.56
CA SER A 203 -44.60 -4.51 -9.37
C SER A 203 -43.45 -5.19 -8.63
N VAL A 204 -42.66 -4.38 -7.93
CA VAL A 204 -41.63 -4.83 -7.00
C VAL A 204 -42.12 -4.63 -5.57
N LEU A 205 -42.09 -5.69 -4.78
CA LEU A 205 -42.49 -5.73 -3.38
C LEU A 205 -41.29 -6.11 -2.52
N VAL A 206 -41.01 -5.33 -1.49
CA VAL A 206 -40.00 -5.64 -0.48
C VAL A 206 -40.69 -5.95 0.85
N ARG A 207 -40.34 -7.06 1.49
CA ARG A 207 -40.85 -7.45 2.81
C ARG A 207 -39.67 -7.79 3.71
N TRP A 208 -39.74 -7.45 4.99
CA TRP A 208 -38.70 -7.79 5.95
C TRP A 208 -39.26 -8.38 7.23
N VAL A 209 -38.47 -9.26 7.82
CA VAL A 209 -38.80 -10.07 8.98
C VAL A 209 -37.68 -9.92 9.99
N ASP A 210 -38.03 -9.66 11.24
CA ASP A 210 -37.05 -9.61 12.34
C ASP A 210 -36.48 -10.99 12.61
N THR A 211 -35.16 -11.11 12.58
CA THR A 211 -34.45 -12.39 12.76
C THR A 211 -34.64 -12.93 14.18
N SER A 212 -34.76 -12.05 15.17
CA SER A 212 -34.85 -12.40 16.60
C SER A 212 -36.28 -12.69 17.07
N THR A 213 -37.24 -11.84 16.68
CA THR A 213 -38.63 -11.95 17.13
C THR A 213 -39.50 -12.78 16.19
N GLN A 214 -38.99 -13.09 14.99
CA GLN A 214 -39.71 -13.82 13.93
C GLN A 214 -41.05 -13.19 13.58
N ASN A 215 -41.18 -11.88 13.81
CA ASN A 215 -42.35 -11.10 13.42
C ASN A 215 -42.05 -10.37 12.10
N GLN A 216 -43.03 -10.38 11.20
CA GLN A 216 -42.96 -9.53 10.02
C GLN A 216 -43.01 -8.07 10.47
N GLN A 217 -41.94 -7.31 10.22
CA GLN A 217 -41.85 -5.92 10.65
C GLN A 217 -42.49 -4.96 9.65
N GLY A 218 -42.50 -5.30 8.36
CA GLY A 218 -43.12 -4.43 7.36
C GLY A 218 -43.15 -4.98 5.94
N GLU A 219 -43.78 -4.19 5.07
CA GLU A 219 -43.75 -4.36 3.63
C GLU A 219 -43.75 -3.00 2.94
N PHE A 220 -43.09 -2.94 1.78
CA PHE A 220 -43.03 -1.78 0.93
C PHE A 220 -43.23 -2.20 -0.52
N ARG A 221 -44.26 -1.64 -1.17
CA ARG A 221 -44.48 -1.81 -2.60
C ARG A 221 -44.05 -0.54 -3.31
N PHE A 222 -43.23 -0.68 -4.35
CA PHE A 222 -42.87 0.46 -5.18
C PHE A 222 -44.11 1.03 -5.88
N PRO A 223 -44.31 2.35 -5.88
CA PRO A 223 -45.45 2.97 -6.54
C PRO A 223 -45.39 2.87 -8.06
N THR A 224 -44.18 2.70 -8.62
CA THR A 224 -43.92 2.57 -10.04
C THR A 224 -43.97 1.10 -10.47
N GLN A 225 -44.63 0.81 -11.58
CA GLN A 225 -44.55 -0.49 -12.24
C GLN A 225 -43.27 -0.55 -13.09
N PHE A 226 -42.52 -1.64 -12.94
CA PHE A 226 -41.28 -1.87 -13.68
C PHE A 226 -41.61 -2.84 -14.82
N GLY A 227 -41.51 -2.38 -16.08
CA GLY A 227 -41.97 -3.12 -17.25
C GLY A 227 -41.48 -4.57 -17.33
N LYS A 228 -40.24 -4.80 -17.78
CA LYS A 228 -39.62 -6.14 -17.77
C LYS A 228 -38.37 -6.07 -16.90
N VAL A 229 -38.42 -6.68 -15.71
CA VAL A 229 -37.25 -6.79 -14.84
C VAL A 229 -36.50 -8.07 -15.19
N ASP A 230 -35.27 -7.94 -15.68
CA ASP A 230 -34.44 -9.09 -16.00
C ASP A 230 -33.71 -9.64 -14.76
N GLN A 231 -33.31 -8.78 -13.81
CA GLN A 231 -32.62 -9.17 -12.57
C GLN A 231 -32.98 -8.26 -11.38
N LEU A 232 -33.13 -8.86 -10.21
CA LEU A 232 -33.17 -8.21 -8.90
C LEU A 232 -31.96 -8.62 -8.07
N VAL A 233 -31.23 -7.66 -7.50
CA VAL A 233 -30.09 -7.93 -6.61
C VAL A 233 -30.17 -7.02 -5.39
N LEU A 234 -30.29 -7.60 -4.20
CA LEU A 234 -30.24 -6.89 -2.92
C LEU A 234 -28.84 -7.03 -2.31
N THR A 235 -28.28 -5.93 -1.80
CA THR A 235 -26.99 -5.97 -1.09
C THR A 235 -27.12 -6.67 0.27
N PRO A 236 -26.03 -7.29 0.81
CA PRO A 236 -26.06 -8.03 2.07
C PRO A 236 -26.49 -7.20 3.28
N ASP A 237 -26.18 -5.90 3.28
CA ASP A 237 -26.62 -4.95 4.29
C ASP A 237 -28.11 -4.59 4.20
N ALA A 238 -28.82 -5.14 3.21
CA ALA A 238 -30.23 -4.94 2.90
C ALA A 238 -30.66 -3.47 2.64
N ASN A 239 -29.70 -2.57 2.39
CA ASN A 239 -29.97 -1.15 2.19
C ASN A 239 -30.11 -0.76 0.72
N THR A 240 -29.47 -1.49 -0.20
CA THR A 240 -29.46 -1.14 -1.63
C THR A 240 -30.10 -2.25 -2.46
N LEU A 241 -31.13 -1.89 -3.23
CA LEU A 241 -31.79 -2.77 -4.18
C LEU A 241 -31.49 -2.32 -5.61
N TYR A 242 -30.88 -3.21 -6.38
CA TYR A 242 -30.61 -3.06 -7.80
C TYR A 242 -31.71 -3.75 -8.62
N ILE A 243 -32.37 -2.99 -9.49
CA ILE A 243 -33.42 -3.50 -10.38
C ILE A 243 -32.98 -3.27 -11.83
N ARG A 244 -32.62 -4.34 -12.54
CA ARG A 244 -32.15 -4.27 -13.93
C ARG A 244 -33.27 -4.55 -14.93
N SER A 245 -33.42 -3.67 -15.92
CA SER A 245 -34.32 -3.82 -17.06
C SER A 245 -33.56 -3.53 -18.35
N GLY A 246 -33.09 -4.57 -19.05
CA GLY A 246 -32.20 -4.41 -20.20
C GLY A 246 -30.87 -3.79 -19.77
N THR A 247 -30.53 -2.63 -20.34
CA THR A 247 -29.33 -1.84 -20.01
C THR A 247 -29.55 -0.86 -18.87
N ASP A 248 -30.81 -0.59 -18.49
CA ASP A 248 -31.11 0.36 -17.43
C ASP A 248 -31.06 -0.33 -16.07
N LEU A 249 -30.37 0.32 -15.13
CA LEU A 249 -30.27 -0.10 -13.74
C LEU A 249 -30.90 0.94 -12.84
N VAL A 250 -31.96 0.57 -12.14
CA VAL A 250 -32.54 1.40 -11.08
C VAL A 250 -31.83 1.07 -9.78
N VAL A 251 -31.26 2.10 -9.13
CA VAL A 251 -30.65 1.98 -7.81
C VAL A 251 -31.63 2.55 -6.78
N ALA A 252 -32.15 1.70 -5.92
CA ALA A 252 -33.07 2.09 -4.86
C ALA A 252 -32.42 1.92 -3.48
N LEU A 253 -32.52 2.96 -2.65
CA LEU A 253 -32.00 2.96 -1.29
C LEU A 253 -33.12 2.85 -0.28
N ARG A 254 -32.84 2.13 0.79
CA ARG A 254 -33.74 2.01 1.94
C ARG A 254 -33.51 3.18 2.90
N ASP A 255 -34.59 3.86 3.26
CA ASP A 255 -34.62 4.91 4.28
C ASP A 255 -35.90 4.79 5.11
N GLY A 256 -35.76 4.66 6.43
CA GLY A 256 -36.88 4.59 7.37
C GLY A 256 -37.93 3.51 7.05
N GLY A 257 -37.51 2.35 6.53
CA GLY A 257 -38.41 1.26 6.14
C GLY A 257 -39.14 1.48 4.80
N ARG A 258 -38.72 2.45 3.98
CA ARG A 258 -39.21 2.63 2.60
C ARG A 258 -38.04 2.57 1.64
N PHE A 259 -38.29 2.18 0.40
CA PHE A 259 -37.30 2.30 -0.67
C PHE A 259 -37.62 3.52 -1.53
N HIS A 260 -36.62 4.34 -1.81
CA HIS A 260 -36.72 5.43 -2.78
C HIS A 260 -35.71 5.20 -3.90
N ILE A 261 -36.09 5.55 -5.13
CA ILE A 261 -35.20 5.47 -6.28
C ILE A 261 -34.21 6.64 -6.16
N ARG A 262 -32.92 6.32 -6.00
CA ARG A 262 -31.84 7.32 -5.98
C ARG A 262 -31.54 7.79 -7.39
N GLU A 263 -31.32 6.84 -8.30
CA GLU A 263 -30.92 7.11 -9.68
C GLU A 263 -31.28 5.96 -10.62
N VAL A 264 -31.25 6.26 -11.92
CA VAL A 264 -31.34 5.27 -13.00
C VAL A 264 -30.08 5.43 -13.85
N VAL A 265 -29.32 4.35 -13.95
CA VAL A 265 -28.01 4.34 -14.62
C VAL A 265 -28.14 3.54 -15.92
N ASP A 266 -27.71 4.14 -17.03
CA ASP A 266 -27.51 3.42 -18.28
C ASP A 266 -26.18 2.67 -18.23
N LEU A 267 -26.27 1.35 -18.11
CA LEU A 267 -25.10 0.48 -18.04
C LEU A 267 -24.45 0.26 -19.41
N SER A 268 -25.06 0.66 -20.53
CA SER A 268 -24.49 0.45 -21.88
C SER A 268 -23.27 1.33 -22.19
N LEU A 269 -22.90 2.24 -21.29
CA LEU A 269 -21.84 3.23 -21.50
C LEU A 269 -22.07 4.07 -22.78
N GLY A 270 -23.33 4.21 -23.21
CA GLY A 270 -23.71 4.93 -24.42
C GLY A 270 -23.43 4.20 -25.74
N ASP A 271 -23.00 2.94 -25.73
CA ASP A 271 -22.87 2.12 -26.95
C ASP A 271 -23.92 1.01 -27.00
N SER A 272 -24.72 1.01 -28.06
CA SER A 272 -25.68 -0.03 -28.40
C SER A 272 -25.13 -1.46 -28.45
N LYS A 273 -23.81 -1.63 -28.63
CA LYS A 273 -23.13 -2.94 -28.62
C LYS A 273 -22.96 -3.52 -27.22
N HIS A 274 -22.87 -2.69 -26.18
CA HIS A 274 -22.70 -3.09 -24.78
C HIS A 274 -24.03 -3.53 -24.13
N GLN A 275 -24.79 -4.41 -24.80
CA GLN A 275 -26.00 -4.96 -24.20
C GLN A 275 -25.67 -5.76 -22.94
N VAL A 276 -26.23 -5.35 -21.80
CA VAL A 276 -26.01 -6.01 -20.52
C VAL A 276 -26.70 -7.37 -20.48
N THR A 277 -25.98 -8.37 -20.00
CA THR A 277 -26.45 -9.75 -19.84
C THR A 277 -26.74 -10.06 -18.37
N THR A 278 -25.82 -9.72 -17.47
CA THR A 278 -25.96 -9.97 -16.03
C THR A 278 -25.29 -8.89 -15.20
N ILE A 279 -25.79 -8.68 -14.00
CA ILE A 279 -25.14 -7.93 -12.93
C ILE A 279 -24.84 -8.86 -11.75
N THR A 280 -23.68 -8.68 -11.13
CA THR A 280 -23.20 -9.54 -10.04
C THR A 280 -22.45 -8.69 -9.00
N LEU A 281 -22.73 -8.88 -7.72
CA LEU A 281 -21.98 -8.22 -6.65
C LEU A 281 -20.61 -8.90 -6.45
N LEU A 282 -19.57 -8.08 -6.25
CA LEU A 282 -18.27 -8.55 -5.79
C LEU A 282 -18.29 -8.81 -4.27
N SER A 283 -17.27 -9.49 -3.76
CA SER A 283 -17.06 -9.66 -2.31
C SER A 283 -17.14 -8.32 -1.55
N GLY A 284 -17.81 -8.32 -0.41
CA GLY A 284 -18.14 -7.13 0.39
C GLY A 284 -19.24 -6.23 -0.22
N ALA A 285 -19.78 -6.55 -1.40
CA ALA A 285 -20.94 -5.90 -2.03
C ALA A 285 -20.89 -4.38 -2.24
N HIS A 286 -19.71 -3.76 -2.17
CA HIS A 286 -19.50 -2.36 -2.51
C HIS A 286 -19.35 -2.15 -4.02
N SER A 287 -18.92 -3.19 -4.75
CA SER A 287 -18.75 -3.19 -6.21
C SER A 287 -19.77 -4.07 -6.93
N LEU A 288 -20.28 -3.56 -8.04
CA LEU A 288 -21.14 -4.25 -9.00
C LEU A 288 -20.36 -4.54 -10.29
N LEU A 289 -20.28 -5.81 -10.66
CA LEU A 289 -19.79 -6.25 -11.96
C LEU A 289 -20.96 -6.33 -12.94
N VAL A 290 -20.77 -5.75 -14.12
CA VAL A 290 -21.75 -5.71 -15.19
C VAL A 290 -21.17 -6.43 -16.39
N SER A 291 -21.79 -7.54 -16.79
CA SER A 291 -21.36 -8.32 -17.95
C SER A 291 -22.12 -7.91 -19.20
N HIS A 292 -21.40 -7.69 -20.28
CA HIS A 292 -21.94 -7.32 -21.58
C HIS A 292 -21.86 -8.48 -22.58
N ARG A 293 -22.73 -8.45 -23.58
CA ARG A 293 -22.86 -9.53 -24.58
C ARG A 293 -21.64 -9.66 -25.51
N ASP A 294 -20.89 -8.59 -25.69
CA ASP A 294 -19.67 -8.54 -26.48
C ASP A 294 -18.43 -9.03 -25.74
N GLY A 295 -18.57 -9.42 -24.47
CA GLY A 295 -17.47 -9.89 -23.62
C GLY A 295 -16.83 -8.79 -22.76
N LEU A 296 -17.34 -7.55 -22.80
CA LEU A 296 -16.92 -6.55 -21.82
C LEU A 296 -17.48 -6.93 -20.43
N VAL A 297 -16.68 -6.76 -19.38
CA VAL A 297 -17.15 -6.72 -17.99
C VAL A 297 -16.73 -5.39 -17.40
N SER A 298 -17.68 -4.59 -16.92
CA SER A 298 -17.39 -3.30 -16.27
C SER A 298 -17.63 -3.37 -14.77
N GLN A 299 -16.81 -2.65 -13.99
CA GLN A 299 -16.96 -2.53 -12.54
C GLN A 299 -17.50 -1.15 -12.18
N TRP A 300 -18.49 -1.14 -11.30
CA TRP A 300 -19.18 0.06 -10.83
C TRP A 300 -19.25 0.05 -9.30
N PHE A 301 -19.04 1.20 -8.67
CA PHE A 301 -19.31 1.37 -7.23
C PHE A 301 -19.70 2.81 -6.90
N ASP A 302 -20.22 3.01 -5.70
CA ASP A 302 -20.67 4.33 -5.23
C ASP A 302 -19.50 5.26 -4.92
N VAL A 303 -19.44 6.37 -5.65
CA VAL A 303 -18.40 7.39 -5.51
C VAL A 303 -19.04 8.69 -5.02
N LEU A 304 -18.44 9.30 -4.00
CA LEU A 304 -18.85 10.62 -3.53
C LEU A 304 -18.34 11.70 -4.49
N HIS A 305 -19.25 12.35 -5.20
CA HIS A 305 -18.95 13.48 -6.08
C HIS A 305 -19.16 14.78 -5.29
N THR A 306 -18.07 15.49 -5.01
CA THR A 306 -18.12 16.71 -4.20
C THR A 306 -18.56 17.95 -4.98
N GLY A 307 -18.49 17.98 -6.31
CA GLY A 307 -19.19 18.94 -7.19
C GLY A 307 -19.28 20.41 -6.73
N ASP A 308 -20.36 21.10 -7.14
CA ASP A 308 -20.72 22.48 -6.75
C ASP A 308 -21.55 22.55 -5.44
N SER A 309 -21.84 21.41 -4.81
CA SER A 309 -22.71 21.30 -3.64
C SER A 309 -21.92 20.92 -2.38
N GLU A 310 -22.00 21.73 -1.31
CA GLU A 310 -21.26 21.52 -0.05
C GLU A 310 -21.51 20.15 0.62
N GLN A 311 -22.57 19.41 0.26
CA GLN A 311 -22.92 18.14 0.90
C GLN A 311 -22.44 16.88 0.16
N GLY A 312 -21.99 16.97 -1.10
CA GLY A 312 -21.55 15.84 -1.92
C GLY A 312 -22.65 14.80 -2.24
N GLU A 313 -22.73 14.33 -3.48
CA GLU A 313 -23.71 13.31 -3.88
C GLU A 313 -23.01 11.97 -4.17
N ARG A 314 -23.51 10.87 -3.61
CA ARG A 314 -23.05 9.52 -3.99
C ARG A 314 -23.78 9.05 -5.24
N LYS A 315 -23.01 8.67 -6.27
CA LYS A 315 -23.52 8.14 -7.53
C LYS A 315 -22.80 6.85 -7.88
N LEU A 316 -23.56 5.89 -8.43
CA LEU A 316 -23.00 4.66 -8.95
C LEU A 316 -22.20 5.01 -10.21
N THR A 317 -20.88 4.85 -10.12
CA THR A 317 -19.95 5.39 -11.12
C THR A 317 -19.21 4.27 -11.81
N HIS A 318 -19.00 4.40 -13.12
CA HIS A 318 -18.18 3.49 -13.90
C HIS A 318 -16.71 3.69 -13.53
N ILE A 319 -16.02 2.61 -13.15
CA ILE A 319 -14.66 2.69 -12.61
C ILE A 319 -13.63 2.13 -13.58
N ARG A 320 -13.86 0.91 -14.09
CA ARG A 320 -12.93 0.21 -14.97
C ARG A 320 -13.61 -0.90 -15.77
N GLU A 321 -12.88 -1.39 -16.76
CA GLU A 321 -13.33 -2.37 -17.75
C GLU A 321 -12.34 -3.54 -17.87
N PHE A 322 -12.88 -4.75 -17.98
CA PHE A 322 -12.15 -5.97 -18.28
C PHE A 322 -12.63 -6.47 -19.65
N LYS A 323 -11.73 -6.48 -20.64
CA LYS A 323 -12.03 -6.96 -21.99
C LYS A 323 -11.85 -8.47 -22.05
N LEU A 324 -12.96 -9.20 -21.92
CA LEU A 324 -13.00 -10.65 -22.02
C LEU A 324 -13.46 -11.08 -23.42
N ALA A 325 -13.34 -12.37 -23.72
CA ALA A 325 -13.87 -12.91 -24.98
C ALA A 325 -15.40 -13.03 -24.92
N SER A 326 -16.09 -12.75 -26.03
CA SER A 326 -17.55 -12.85 -26.17
C SER A 326 -18.12 -14.26 -25.97
N GLU A 327 -17.27 -15.27 -25.83
CA GLU A 327 -17.65 -16.65 -25.53
C GLU A 327 -17.84 -16.93 -24.03
N MET A 328 -17.71 -15.91 -23.17
CA MET A 328 -17.96 -16.02 -21.74
C MET A 328 -19.42 -16.43 -21.47
N THR A 329 -19.62 -17.39 -20.58
CA THR A 329 -20.95 -17.92 -20.19
C THR A 329 -21.33 -17.58 -18.77
N MET A 330 -20.36 -17.48 -17.86
CA MET A 330 -20.60 -17.32 -16.42
C MET A 330 -19.46 -16.52 -15.79
N LEU A 331 -19.82 -15.68 -14.81
CA LEU A 331 -18.90 -15.09 -13.84
C LEU A 331 -19.13 -15.70 -12.47
N LEU A 332 -18.05 -15.95 -11.74
CA LEU A 332 -18.06 -16.35 -10.33
C LEU A 332 -17.17 -15.38 -9.55
N PRO A 333 -17.72 -14.45 -8.75
CA PRO A 333 -16.93 -13.66 -7.83
C PRO A 333 -16.22 -14.54 -6.80
N ASP A 334 -15.05 -14.09 -6.35
CA ASP A 334 -14.39 -14.63 -5.17
C ASP A 334 -15.28 -14.39 -3.93
N THR A 335 -15.12 -15.23 -2.90
CA THR A 335 -15.87 -15.19 -1.64
C THR A 335 -15.42 -14.02 -0.76
N TYR A 336 -14.12 -13.90 -0.48
CA TYR A 336 -13.56 -12.85 0.41
C TYR A 336 -12.58 -11.90 -0.28
N ARG A 337 -12.21 -12.22 -1.53
CA ARG A 337 -11.25 -11.43 -2.31
C ARG A 337 -12.00 -10.55 -3.32
N LYS A 338 -11.35 -9.47 -3.77
CA LYS A 338 -11.91 -8.55 -4.78
C LYS A 338 -11.67 -9.06 -6.21
N GLY A 339 -11.71 -10.37 -6.41
CA GLY A 339 -11.49 -11.05 -7.69
C GLY A 339 -12.74 -11.74 -8.22
N PHE A 340 -12.63 -12.25 -9.45
CA PHE A 340 -13.66 -13.08 -10.06
C PHE A 340 -13.09 -14.01 -11.13
N TYR A 341 -13.78 -15.13 -11.34
CA TYR A 341 -13.54 -16.09 -12.40
C TYR A 341 -14.53 -15.91 -13.54
N SER A 342 -14.04 -16.02 -14.77
CA SER A 342 -14.84 -16.06 -15.98
C SER A 342 -14.69 -17.41 -16.67
N PHE A 343 -15.83 -18.02 -17.02
CA PHE A 343 -15.89 -19.32 -17.69
C PHE A 343 -16.32 -19.15 -19.14
N TYR A 344 -15.67 -19.86 -20.05
CA TYR A 344 -15.87 -19.74 -21.49
C TYR A 344 -16.47 -21.02 -22.08
N LYS A 345 -17.25 -20.88 -23.17
CA LYS A 345 -17.89 -22.01 -23.88
C LYS A 345 -16.95 -23.16 -24.21
N ASN A 346 -15.71 -22.85 -24.58
CA ASN A 346 -14.67 -23.82 -24.93
C ASN A 346 -14.07 -24.58 -23.72
N GLY A 347 -14.51 -24.27 -22.49
CA GLY A 347 -14.02 -24.84 -21.24
C GLY A 347 -12.79 -24.14 -20.65
N SER A 348 -12.39 -22.99 -21.20
CA SER A 348 -11.39 -22.13 -20.57
C SER A 348 -11.94 -21.41 -19.34
N VAL A 349 -11.05 -21.18 -18.38
CA VAL A 349 -11.28 -20.39 -17.17
C VAL A 349 -10.25 -19.28 -17.13
N GLN A 350 -10.68 -18.08 -16.77
CA GLN A 350 -9.79 -17.00 -16.39
C GLN A 350 -10.12 -16.47 -15.02
N SER A 351 -9.11 -16.07 -14.27
CA SER A 351 -9.25 -15.35 -13.00
C SER A 351 -8.74 -13.93 -13.17
N HIS A 352 -9.47 -12.96 -12.62
CA HIS A 352 -9.15 -11.54 -12.64
C HIS A 352 -9.22 -10.99 -11.22
N TYR A 353 -8.30 -10.11 -10.87
CA TYR A 353 -8.39 -9.34 -9.63
C TYR A 353 -8.62 -7.87 -9.93
N THR A 354 -9.67 -7.30 -9.35
CA THR A 354 -10.23 -6.04 -9.87
C THR A 354 -9.30 -4.84 -9.72
N THR A 355 -8.57 -4.70 -8.62
CA THR A 355 -7.68 -3.55 -8.37
C THR A 355 -6.29 -3.68 -8.95
N SER A 356 -5.80 -4.91 -9.13
CA SER A 356 -4.49 -5.16 -9.72
C SER A 356 -4.53 -5.21 -11.24
N GLU A 357 -5.74 -5.32 -11.83
CA GLU A 357 -6.01 -5.54 -13.26
C GLU A 357 -5.20 -6.73 -13.82
N LYS A 358 -4.78 -7.64 -12.94
CA LYS A 358 -3.97 -8.80 -13.31
C LYS A 358 -4.91 -9.86 -13.87
N LEU A 359 -4.62 -10.31 -15.10
CA LEU A 359 -5.08 -11.62 -15.54
C LEU A 359 -4.26 -12.65 -14.77
N VAL A 360 -4.93 -13.35 -13.86
CA VAL A 360 -4.27 -14.19 -12.86
C VAL A 360 -4.13 -15.62 -13.37
N ILE A 361 -5.17 -16.15 -14.01
CA ILE A 361 -5.23 -17.50 -14.57
C ILE A 361 -5.77 -17.42 -16.00
N PHE A 362 -5.23 -18.23 -16.91
CA PHE A 362 -5.85 -18.50 -18.20
C PHE A 362 -5.54 -19.93 -18.64
N GLU A 363 -6.45 -20.84 -18.32
CA GLU A 363 -6.25 -22.26 -18.60
C GLU A 363 -7.48 -22.89 -19.23
N ARG A 364 -7.27 -23.85 -20.13
CA ARG A 364 -8.35 -24.72 -20.63
C ARG A 364 -8.50 -25.92 -19.70
N ALA A 365 -9.14 -25.68 -18.56
CA ALA A 365 -9.32 -26.68 -17.51
C ALA A 365 -10.43 -27.70 -17.83
N TYR A 366 -11.42 -27.30 -18.63
CA TYR A 366 -12.61 -28.12 -18.91
C TYR A 366 -12.81 -28.36 -20.41
N SER A 367 -13.63 -29.36 -20.73
CA SER A 367 -14.04 -29.66 -22.11
C SER A 367 -15.08 -28.66 -22.65
N LYS A 368 -15.92 -28.14 -21.75
CA LYS A 368 -16.95 -27.12 -22.00
C LYS A 368 -17.17 -26.27 -20.76
N ALA A 369 -17.88 -25.14 -20.91
CA ALA A 369 -18.26 -24.30 -19.78
C ALA A 369 -19.10 -25.08 -18.74
N PRO A 370 -18.78 -25.00 -17.43
CA PRO A 370 -19.61 -25.57 -16.39
C PRO A 370 -20.94 -24.83 -16.26
N THR A 371 -21.98 -25.53 -15.80
CA THR A 371 -23.32 -24.95 -15.57
C THR A 371 -23.46 -24.32 -14.20
N LEU A 372 -22.68 -24.79 -13.21
CA LEU A 372 -22.53 -24.16 -11.90
C LEU A 372 -21.06 -24.17 -11.50
N ALA A 373 -20.66 -23.15 -10.73
CA ALA A 373 -19.36 -23.08 -10.11
C ALA A 373 -19.48 -22.50 -8.69
N ALA A 374 -18.59 -22.95 -7.81
CA ALA A 374 -18.47 -22.49 -6.44
C ALA A 374 -17.00 -22.55 -6.00
N MET A 375 -16.60 -21.61 -5.17
CA MET A 375 -15.26 -21.54 -4.59
C MET A 375 -15.34 -21.88 -3.11
N SER A 376 -14.30 -22.51 -2.58
CA SER A 376 -14.14 -22.70 -1.13
C SER A 376 -13.85 -21.37 -0.43
N ASP A 377 -14.18 -21.26 0.86
CA ASP A 377 -14.00 -20.04 1.65
C ASP A 377 -12.53 -19.58 1.74
N ASN A 378 -11.59 -20.51 1.65
CA ASN A 378 -10.16 -20.20 1.60
C ASN A 378 -9.61 -19.96 0.17
N GLU A 379 -10.47 -19.89 -0.85
CA GLU A 379 -10.14 -19.60 -2.25
C GLU A 379 -9.18 -20.62 -2.91
N ARG A 380 -9.06 -21.83 -2.35
CA ARG A 380 -8.12 -22.87 -2.81
C ARG A 380 -8.76 -23.93 -3.69
N TYR A 381 -10.06 -24.18 -3.57
CA TYR A 381 -10.73 -25.26 -4.27
C TYR A 381 -11.92 -24.73 -5.07
N LEU A 382 -11.84 -24.86 -6.39
CA LEU A 382 -12.90 -24.49 -7.31
C LEU A 382 -13.73 -25.73 -7.68
N ALA A 383 -14.96 -25.78 -7.19
CA ALA A 383 -15.94 -26.79 -7.57
C ALA A 383 -16.71 -26.34 -8.82
N THR A 384 -16.85 -27.24 -9.78
CA THR A 384 -17.63 -27.01 -10.99
C THR A 384 -18.54 -28.18 -11.25
N TYR A 385 -19.72 -27.92 -11.83
CA TYR A 385 -20.65 -28.96 -12.21
C TYR A 385 -20.93 -28.92 -13.72
N SER A 386 -20.83 -30.07 -14.38
CA SER A 386 -21.13 -30.25 -15.80
C SER A 386 -21.49 -31.70 -16.10
N ASP A 387 -22.55 -31.94 -16.87
CA ASP A 387 -22.97 -33.28 -17.34
C ASP A 387 -23.12 -34.33 -16.23
N GLY A 388 -23.67 -33.96 -15.08
CA GLY A 388 -23.87 -34.90 -13.97
C GLY A 388 -22.60 -35.18 -13.17
N ILE A 389 -21.51 -34.45 -13.37
CA ILE A 389 -20.25 -34.63 -12.65
C ILE A 389 -19.88 -33.33 -11.93
N ILE A 390 -19.55 -33.44 -10.64
CA ILE A 390 -18.86 -32.40 -9.88
C ILE A 390 -17.36 -32.62 -10.04
N SER A 391 -16.64 -31.63 -10.54
CA SER A 391 -15.18 -31.63 -10.66
C SER A 391 -14.59 -30.53 -9.79
N VAL A 392 -13.59 -30.89 -8.99
CA VAL A 392 -12.83 -29.97 -8.14
C VAL A 392 -11.48 -29.71 -8.79
N ALA A 393 -11.11 -28.44 -8.90
CA ALA A 393 -9.79 -28.00 -9.27
C ALA A 393 -9.12 -27.32 -8.07
N GLU A 394 -7.81 -27.53 -7.91
CA GLU A 394 -7.02 -26.79 -6.93
C GLU A 394 -6.51 -25.50 -7.57
N VAL A 395 -6.68 -24.38 -6.87
CA VAL A 395 -6.28 -23.05 -7.29
C VAL A 395 -5.07 -22.62 -6.49
N ASP A 396 -3.94 -22.43 -7.17
CA ASP A 396 -2.75 -21.79 -6.59
C ASP A 396 -2.69 -20.33 -7.02
N ASN A 397 -3.28 -19.47 -6.19
CA ASN A 397 -3.31 -18.03 -6.38
C ASN A 397 -2.93 -17.30 -5.08
N GLY A 398 -1.64 -17.31 -4.76
CA GLY A 398 -1.13 -16.78 -3.50
C GLY A 398 -1.18 -15.25 -3.36
N TYR A 399 -1.06 -14.49 -4.47
CA TYR A 399 -0.83 -13.04 -4.44
C TYR A 399 -1.63 -12.25 -5.52
N PRO A 400 -2.96 -12.41 -5.62
CA PRO A 400 -3.75 -11.80 -6.70
C PRO A 400 -3.81 -10.26 -6.66
N GLU A 401 -3.69 -9.65 -5.48
CA GLU A 401 -3.73 -8.20 -5.26
C GLU A 401 -2.46 -7.47 -5.72
N VAL A 402 -1.39 -8.22 -6.02
CA VAL A 402 -0.09 -7.66 -6.38
C VAL A 402 0.13 -7.72 -7.89
N SER A 403 0.29 -6.55 -8.50
CA SER A 403 0.74 -6.38 -9.88
C SER A 403 1.69 -5.20 -9.97
N PHE A 404 2.44 -5.10 -11.07
CA PHE A 404 3.31 -3.93 -11.27
C PHE A 404 2.50 -2.63 -11.34
N SER A 405 1.29 -2.65 -11.91
CA SER A 405 0.39 -1.49 -11.93
C SER A 405 -0.10 -1.15 -10.53
N SER A 406 -0.55 -2.11 -9.71
CA SER A 406 -1.08 -1.79 -8.36
C SER A 406 -0.03 -1.19 -7.42
N LEU A 407 1.25 -1.53 -7.60
CA LEU A 407 2.34 -0.99 -6.79
C LEU A 407 2.76 0.44 -7.17
N TRP A 408 2.61 0.84 -8.44
CA TRP A 408 3.22 2.07 -8.99
C TRP A 408 2.24 3.04 -9.67
N GLN A 409 1.00 2.63 -9.93
CA GLN A 409 -0.04 3.46 -10.52
C GLN A 409 -1.11 3.79 -9.48
N LYS A 410 -1.93 4.80 -9.78
CA LYS A 410 -3.09 5.14 -8.96
C LYS A 410 -4.14 4.05 -9.11
N VAL A 411 -4.67 3.57 -8.00
CA VAL A 411 -5.74 2.58 -7.97
C VAL A 411 -6.99 3.25 -7.40
N TRP A 412 -8.13 2.97 -8.01
CA TRP A 412 -9.42 3.46 -7.51
C TRP A 412 -9.99 2.44 -6.53
N TYR A 413 -9.77 2.68 -5.24
CA TYR A 413 -10.27 1.83 -4.17
C TYR A 413 -11.75 2.08 -3.90
N GLU A 414 -12.45 1.09 -3.38
CA GLU A 414 -13.87 1.21 -3.01
C GLU A 414 -14.04 2.35 -2.00
N SER A 415 -15.14 3.11 -2.13
CA SER A 415 -15.44 4.31 -1.32
C SER A 415 -14.51 5.53 -1.51
N TYR A 416 -13.51 5.48 -2.39
CA TYR A 416 -12.67 6.65 -2.68
C TYR A 416 -13.31 7.51 -3.79
N PRO A 417 -13.23 8.85 -3.67
CA PRO A 417 -13.77 9.76 -4.68
C PRO A 417 -13.00 9.71 -6.00
N GLU A 418 -11.72 9.33 -5.98
CA GLU A 418 -10.83 9.31 -7.13
C GLU A 418 -9.72 8.26 -6.99
N PRO A 419 -9.02 7.89 -8.08
CA PRO A 419 -7.84 7.03 -8.01
C PRO A 419 -6.69 7.67 -7.23
N GLN A 420 -6.11 6.94 -6.27
CA GLN A 420 -5.04 7.45 -5.39
C GLN A 420 -3.90 6.45 -5.20
N TYR A 421 -2.76 6.96 -4.73
CA TYR A 421 -1.65 6.15 -4.24
C TYR A 421 -1.84 5.93 -2.75
N VAL A 422 -2.19 4.72 -2.33
CA VAL A 422 -2.47 4.42 -0.93
C VAL A 422 -1.62 3.26 -0.45
N TRP A 423 -0.93 3.48 0.67
CA TRP A 423 -0.30 2.43 1.46
C TRP A 423 -1.12 2.24 2.74
N GLN A 424 -1.80 1.10 2.84
CA GLN A 424 -2.57 0.69 4.00
C GLN A 424 -2.50 -0.83 4.13
N SER A 425 -1.71 -1.31 5.08
CA SER A 425 -1.44 -2.73 5.31
C SER A 425 -2.40 -3.43 6.27
N THR A 426 -3.23 -2.68 7.00
CA THR A 426 -4.24 -3.22 7.92
C THR A 426 -5.57 -2.48 7.76
N SER A 427 -6.67 -3.19 8.03
CA SER A 427 -7.95 -2.57 8.34
C SER A 427 -8.56 -3.22 9.58
N GLY A 428 -9.64 -2.61 10.08
CA GLY A 428 -10.39 -3.12 11.23
C GLY A 428 -11.65 -3.90 10.87
N GLY A 429 -11.84 -4.33 9.61
CA GLY A 429 -13.04 -5.06 9.17
C GLY A 429 -12.73 -6.18 8.18
N ASP A 430 -13.67 -7.11 8.02
CA ASP A 430 -13.51 -8.33 7.22
C ASP A 430 -13.55 -8.07 5.69
N ASP A 431 -14.13 -6.95 5.25
CA ASP A 431 -14.18 -6.50 3.85
C ASP A 431 -12.89 -5.78 3.39
N PHE A 432 -11.73 -6.23 3.85
CA PHE A 432 -10.47 -5.52 3.62
C PHE A 432 -10.01 -5.59 2.16
N GLU A 433 -9.97 -4.42 1.50
CA GLU A 433 -9.26 -4.24 0.25
C GLU A 433 -7.81 -3.79 0.52
N ALA A 434 -6.85 -4.67 0.25
CA ALA A 434 -5.44 -4.41 0.53
C ALA A 434 -4.87 -3.32 -0.38
N LYS A 435 -4.13 -2.36 0.21
CA LYS A 435 -3.59 -1.18 -0.51
C LYS A 435 -2.08 -1.11 -0.34
N PHE A 436 -1.34 -1.56 -1.36
CA PHE A 436 0.11 -1.73 -1.27
C PHE A 436 0.91 -0.81 -2.19
N SER A 437 0.41 0.40 -2.49
CA SER A 437 1.14 1.33 -3.34
C SER A 437 2.49 1.70 -2.71
N LEU A 438 3.60 1.45 -3.41
CA LEU A 438 4.94 1.76 -2.94
C LEU A 438 5.31 3.23 -3.16
N VAL A 439 4.51 3.96 -3.94
CA VAL A 439 4.77 5.35 -4.31
C VAL A 439 4.82 6.28 -3.09
N PRO A 440 3.85 6.27 -2.15
CA PRO A 440 3.87 7.18 -1.00
C PRO A 440 5.09 6.97 -0.09
N ILE A 441 5.46 5.70 0.13
CA ILE A 441 6.60 5.37 1.00
C ILE A 441 7.96 5.60 0.33
N ALA A 442 8.05 5.44 -0.99
CA ALA A 442 9.22 5.83 -1.77
C ALA A 442 9.35 7.37 -1.83
N PHE A 443 8.24 8.08 -2.03
CA PHE A 443 8.18 9.53 -2.00
C PHE A 443 8.62 10.08 -0.64
N GLY A 444 8.08 9.56 0.46
CA GLY A 444 8.51 9.96 1.80
C GLY A 444 10.00 9.74 2.04
N THR A 445 10.58 8.67 1.49
CA THR A 445 12.03 8.41 1.55
C THR A 445 12.84 9.51 0.85
N LEU A 446 12.39 9.93 -0.34
CA LEU A 446 13.02 11.03 -1.09
C LEU A 446 12.79 12.39 -0.41
N LYS A 447 11.58 12.65 0.11
CA LYS A 447 11.23 13.85 0.88
C LYS A 447 12.14 14.02 2.09
N ALA A 448 12.33 12.95 2.87
CA ALA A 448 13.23 12.93 4.03
C ALA A 448 14.67 13.24 3.64
N ALA A 449 15.19 12.54 2.64
CA ALA A 449 16.56 12.73 2.17
C ALA A 449 16.78 14.14 1.59
N PHE A 450 15.81 14.67 0.84
CA PHE A 450 15.88 16.01 0.27
C PHE A 450 15.99 17.07 1.38
N TYR A 451 15.08 17.06 2.35
CA TYR A 451 15.11 18.03 3.44
C TYR A 451 16.35 17.88 4.33
N ALA A 452 16.78 16.66 4.63
CA ALA A 452 18.02 16.44 5.36
C ALA A 452 19.25 17.01 4.64
N MET A 453 19.34 16.80 3.32
CA MET A 453 20.45 17.29 2.51
C MET A 453 20.41 18.81 2.31
N LEU A 454 19.22 19.41 2.25
CA LEU A 454 19.04 20.86 2.20
C LEU A 454 19.71 21.55 3.40
N PHE A 455 19.62 20.95 4.59
CA PHE A 455 20.30 21.45 5.80
C PHE A 455 21.76 21.00 5.90
N ALA A 456 22.03 19.71 5.67
CA ALA A 456 23.35 19.13 5.92
C ALA A 456 24.41 19.62 4.94
N VAL A 457 24.10 19.72 3.64
CA VAL A 457 25.11 20.03 2.61
C VAL A 457 25.71 21.43 2.81
N PRO A 458 24.93 22.51 2.93
CA PRO A 458 25.50 23.84 3.14
C PRO A 458 26.35 23.90 4.40
N ILE A 459 25.85 23.35 5.51
CA ILE A 459 26.53 23.41 6.81
C ILE A 459 27.83 22.61 6.78
N ALA A 460 27.78 21.36 6.30
CA ALA A 460 28.93 20.47 6.29
C ALA A 460 30.00 20.92 5.29
N VAL A 461 29.63 21.29 4.07
CA VAL A 461 30.60 21.70 3.03
C VAL A 461 31.22 23.06 3.37
N LEU A 462 30.42 24.06 3.77
CA LEU A 462 30.98 25.36 4.16
C LEU A 462 31.82 25.25 5.44
N GLY A 463 31.39 24.41 6.39
CA GLY A 463 32.16 24.08 7.58
C GLY A 463 33.51 23.43 7.24
N ALA A 464 33.52 22.48 6.31
CA ALA A 464 34.73 21.81 5.85
C ALA A 464 35.69 22.79 5.15
N ILE A 465 35.17 23.66 4.28
CA ILE A 465 35.92 24.73 3.61
C ILE A 465 36.57 25.66 4.64
N TYR A 466 35.79 26.12 5.62
CA TYR A 466 36.30 27.01 6.66
C TYR A 466 37.38 26.33 7.52
N THR A 467 37.14 25.09 7.92
CA THR A 467 38.05 24.31 8.76
C THR A 467 39.36 23.98 8.05
N ALA A 468 39.30 23.61 6.78
CA ALA A 468 40.48 23.21 6.02
C ALA A 468 41.36 24.41 5.62
N TYR A 469 40.76 25.57 5.29
CA TYR A 469 41.49 26.67 4.65
C TYR A 469 41.64 27.95 5.49
N PHE A 470 40.68 28.29 6.36
CA PHE A 470 40.69 29.56 7.13
C PHE A 470 40.94 29.39 8.63
N MET A 471 40.74 28.18 9.17
CA MET A 471 40.79 27.91 10.60
C MET A 471 42.22 27.84 11.15
N ALA A 472 42.44 28.39 12.36
CA ALA A 472 43.72 28.24 13.04
C ALA A 472 44.01 26.77 13.40
N PRO A 473 45.25 26.27 13.23
CA PRO A 473 45.60 24.86 13.49
C PRO A 473 45.31 24.37 14.92
N LYS A 474 45.27 25.27 15.91
CA LYS A 474 44.90 24.93 17.29
C LYS A 474 43.41 24.66 17.44
N MET A 475 42.56 25.49 16.84
CA MET A 475 41.11 25.33 16.90
C MET A 475 40.66 24.09 16.12
N ARG A 476 41.28 23.83 14.96
CA ARG A 476 41.03 22.64 14.16
C ARG A 476 41.25 21.33 14.91
N ARG A 477 42.28 21.26 15.77
CA ARG A 477 42.55 20.07 16.63
C ARG A 477 41.42 19.74 17.61
N VAL A 478 40.51 20.68 17.86
CA VAL A 478 39.32 20.48 18.69
C VAL A 478 38.11 20.23 17.80
N VAL A 479 37.87 21.10 16.81
CA VAL A 479 36.66 21.07 15.98
C VAL A 479 36.51 19.77 15.19
N LYS A 480 37.56 19.31 14.50
CA LYS A 480 37.48 18.10 13.66
C LYS A 480 37.09 16.86 14.49
N PRO A 481 37.81 16.51 15.58
CA PRO A 481 37.39 15.39 16.43
C PRO A 481 35.99 15.54 17.03
N THR A 482 35.55 16.77 17.36
CA THR A 482 34.18 16.98 17.88
C THR A 482 33.12 16.66 16.82
N ILE A 483 33.33 17.06 15.57
CA ILE A 483 32.40 16.75 14.49
C ILE A 483 32.41 15.24 14.19
N GLU A 484 33.58 14.60 14.17
CA GLU A 484 33.68 13.14 14.01
C GLU A 484 32.98 12.39 15.16
N LEU A 485 33.06 12.90 16.40
CA LEU A 485 32.38 12.31 17.55
C LEU A 485 30.85 12.41 17.45
N MET A 486 30.31 13.40 16.71
CA MET A 486 28.86 13.49 16.47
C MET A 486 28.32 12.28 15.70
N GLU A 487 29.14 11.62 14.87
CA GLU A 487 28.74 10.40 14.13
C GLU A 487 28.54 9.20 15.06
N ALA A 488 29.18 9.21 16.24
CA ALA A 488 29.05 8.15 17.23
C ALA A 488 27.73 8.21 18.01
N LEU A 489 26.94 9.29 17.87
CA LEU A 489 25.65 9.40 18.54
C LEU A 489 24.64 8.41 17.94
N PRO A 490 23.98 7.57 18.76
CA PRO A 490 22.95 6.67 18.27
C PRO A 490 21.78 7.43 17.62
N THR A 491 21.43 7.06 16.39
CA THR A 491 20.37 7.73 15.62
C THR A 491 19.00 7.61 16.28
N VAL A 492 18.75 6.53 17.03
CA VAL A 492 17.55 6.36 17.87
C VAL A 492 17.43 7.47 18.92
N ILE A 493 18.53 7.86 19.56
CA ILE A 493 18.51 8.93 20.57
C ILE A 493 18.20 10.27 19.89
N ILE A 494 18.80 10.53 18.73
CA ILE A 494 18.53 11.74 17.93
C ILE A 494 17.06 11.78 17.51
N GLY A 495 16.51 10.68 16.99
CA GLY A 495 15.10 10.58 16.59
C GLY A 495 14.13 10.78 17.76
N PHE A 496 14.42 10.17 18.91
CA PHE A 496 13.65 10.32 20.13
C PHE A 496 13.64 11.77 20.63
N LEU A 497 14.81 12.41 20.72
CA LEU A 497 14.92 13.83 21.09
C LEU A 497 14.25 14.74 20.06
N ALA A 498 14.33 14.40 18.78
CA ALA A 498 13.66 15.15 17.72
C ALA A 498 12.14 15.10 17.88
N GLY A 499 11.56 13.92 18.10
CA GLY A 499 10.10 13.75 18.21
C GLY A 499 9.50 14.21 19.55
N LEU A 500 10.22 14.10 20.67
CA LEU A 500 9.66 14.41 22.00
C LEU A 500 10.06 15.77 22.55
N TRP A 501 11.20 16.33 22.12
CA TRP A 501 11.70 17.60 22.65
C TRP A 501 11.78 18.68 21.57
N PHE A 502 12.35 18.37 20.40
CA PHE A 502 12.51 19.38 19.35
C PHE A 502 11.18 19.69 18.64
N ALA A 503 10.38 18.69 18.31
CA ALA A 503 9.09 18.87 17.64
C ALA A 503 8.11 19.78 18.40
N PRO A 504 7.91 19.63 19.74
CA PRO A 504 7.10 20.59 20.50
C PRO A 504 7.67 22.01 20.53
N ILE A 505 9.00 22.17 20.53
CA ILE A 505 9.65 23.49 20.43
C ILE A 505 9.36 24.12 19.06
N VAL A 506 9.43 23.31 18.00
CA VAL A 506 9.13 23.76 16.64
C VAL A 506 7.68 24.21 16.52
N GLU A 507 6.75 23.41 17.05
CA GLU A 507 5.32 23.75 17.05
C GLU A 507 5.04 25.05 17.80
N THR A 508 5.58 25.21 19.01
CA THR A 508 5.34 26.41 19.85
C THR A 508 6.06 27.67 19.36
N ASN A 509 7.07 27.53 18.49
CA ASN A 509 7.89 28.65 18.01
C ASN A 509 7.94 28.73 16.47
N LEU A 510 6.91 28.25 15.78
CA LEU A 510 6.91 28.10 14.33
C LEU A 510 7.15 29.44 13.59
N ALA A 511 6.55 30.53 14.08
CA ALA A 511 6.75 31.87 13.51
C ALA A 511 8.21 32.34 13.66
N SER A 512 8.80 32.18 14.84
CA SER A 512 10.20 32.52 15.10
C SER A 512 11.17 31.67 14.27
N ILE A 513 10.88 30.38 14.10
CA ILE A 513 11.72 29.49 13.29
C ILE A 513 11.68 29.88 11.82
N THR A 514 10.49 30.24 11.31
CA THR A 514 10.35 30.79 9.96
C THR A 514 11.13 32.10 9.84
N ALA A 515 11.03 32.99 10.83
CA ALA A 515 11.78 34.24 10.85
C ALA A 515 13.30 34.03 10.91
N LEU A 516 13.79 32.98 11.58
CA LEU A 516 15.22 32.66 11.68
C LEU A 516 15.88 32.46 10.32
N PHE A 517 15.18 31.89 9.34
CA PHE A 517 15.72 31.73 7.98
C PHE A 517 16.11 33.06 7.33
N VAL A 518 15.44 34.15 7.69
CA VAL A 518 15.69 35.50 7.16
C VAL A 518 16.58 36.31 8.09
N LEU A 519 16.28 36.29 9.39
CA LEU A 519 16.96 37.14 10.37
C LEU A 519 18.37 36.65 10.71
N LEU A 520 18.65 35.35 10.62
CA LEU A 520 19.98 34.81 10.95
C LEU A 520 21.07 35.25 9.96
N PRO A 521 20.88 35.20 8.62
CA PRO A 521 21.80 35.82 7.68
C PRO A 521 22.01 37.31 7.91
N VAL A 522 20.93 38.05 8.22
CA VAL A 522 21.01 39.49 8.54
C VAL A 522 21.85 39.72 9.79
N ALA A 523 21.66 38.91 10.84
CA ALA A 523 22.48 38.99 12.04
C ALA A 523 23.94 38.70 11.77
N ILE A 524 24.27 37.67 11.00
CA ILE A 524 25.67 37.39 10.60
C ILE A 524 26.29 38.62 9.92
N PHE A 525 25.55 39.25 9.00
CA PHE A 525 26.01 40.45 8.32
C PHE A 525 26.22 41.63 9.28
N MET A 526 25.26 41.86 10.18
CA MET A 526 25.35 42.91 11.21
C MET A 526 26.55 42.69 12.15
N VAL A 527 26.78 41.44 12.57
CA VAL A 527 27.97 41.07 13.36
C VAL A 527 29.24 41.34 12.56
N GLY A 528 29.27 41.01 11.28
CA GLY A 528 30.39 41.32 10.39
C GLY A 528 30.65 42.82 10.25
N LEU A 529 29.60 43.64 10.15
CA LEU A 529 29.69 45.10 10.11
C LEU A 529 30.24 45.65 11.43
N VAL A 530 29.71 45.21 12.57
CA VAL A 530 30.20 45.61 13.89
C VAL A 530 31.66 45.18 14.06
N TRP A 531 32.02 43.99 13.60
CA TRP A 531 33.39 43.50 13.61
C TRP A 531 34.34 44.38 12.78
N SER A 532 33.86 44.92 11.66
CA SER A 532 34.65 45.85 10.82
C SER A 532 34.95 47.18 11.50
N TRP A 533 34.14 47.57 12.50
CA TRP A 533 34.34 48.79 13.29
C TRP A 533 35.30 48.60 14.48
N LEU A 534 35.71 47.37 14.80
CA LEU A 534 36.63 47.12 15.91
C LEU A 534 38.08 47.59 15.61
N PRO A 535 38.84 48.02 16.65
CA PRO A 535 40.25 48.35 16.51
C PRO A 535 41.08 47.21 15.92
N ARG A 536 41.98 47.53 14.98
CA ARG A 536 42.87 46.57 14.30
C ARG A 536 43.71 45.71 15.26
N SER A 537 43.93 46.16 16.50
CA SER A 537 44.63 45.41 17.54
C SER A 537 43.89 44.16 18.01
N ILE A 538 42.55 44.21 18.06
CA ILE A 538 41.68 43.08 18.46
C ILE A 538 41.53 42.11 17.28
N MET A 539 41.30 42.65 16.07
CA MET A 539 41.13 41.84 14.85
C MET A 539 42.34 40.93 14.57
N ARG A 540 43.57 41.43 14.78
CA ARG A 540 44.79 40.62 14.56
C ARG A 540 44.94 39.44 15.52
N LYS A 541 44.48 39.59 16.77
CA LYS A 541 44.56 38.51 17.79
C LYS A 541 43.55 37.39 17.51
N ALA A 542 42.42 37.71 16.88
CA ALA A 542 41.35 36.77 16.56
C ALA A 542 41.53 36.03 15.23
N HIS A 543 42.67 36.19 14.55
CA HIS A 543 42.90 35.58 13.24
C HIS A 543 42.76 34.04 13.30
N GLY A 544 41.81 33.50 12.54
CA GLY A 544 41.50 32.07 12.50
C GLY A 544 40.70 31.53 13.69
N TRP A 545 40.23 32.40 14.61
CA TRP A 545 39.37 32.07 15.77
C TRP A 545 37.95 32.65 15.64
N HIS A 546 37.58 33.18 14.47
CA HIS A 546 36.31 33.90 14.26
C HIS A 546 35.07 33.08 14.63
N SER A 547 35.06 31.77 14.39
CA SER A 547 33.93 30.90 14.75
C SER A 547 33.68 30.84 16.26
N LEU A 548 34.72 30.92 17.09
CA LEU A 548 34.57 30.91 18.55
C LEU A 548 33.88 32.18 19.07
N ILE A 549 33.99 33.29 18.33
CA ILE A 549 33.35 34.57 18.64
C ILE A 549 31.92 34.60 18.06
N LEU A 550 31.76 34.08 16.85
CA LEU A 550 30.48 34.10 16.14
C LEU A 550 29.45 33.14 16.74
N ILE A 551 29.85 31.92 17.15
CA ILE A 551 28.92 30.90 17.64
C ILE A 551 28.12 31.37 18.87
N PRO A 552 28.72 31.87 19.97
CA PRO A 552 27.96 32.34 21.13
C PRO A 552 27.00 33.49 20.79
N LEU A 553 27.40 34.37 19.88
CA LEU A 553 26.61 35.51 19.45
C LEU A 553 25.40 35.07 18.61
N LEU A 554 25.57 34.06 17.75
CA LEU A 554 24.47 33.46 17.00
C LEU A 554 23.51 32.72 17.94
N ILE A 555 24.00 31.98 18.93
CA ILE A 555 23.15 31.32 19.93
C ILE A 555 22.34 32.36 20.70
N ALA A 556 22.97 33.46 21.14
CA ALA A 556 22.29 34.55 21.82
C ALA A 556 21.23 35.21 20.93
N PHE A 557 21.51 35.38 19.64
CA PHE A 557 20.56 35.95 18.68
C PHE A 557 19.37 35.02 18.40
N VAL A 558 19.61 33.71 18.27
CA VAL A 558 18.54 32.70 18.15
C VAL A 558 17.65 32.71 19.40
N ALA A 559 18.25 32.70 20.59
CA ALA A 559 17.51 32.77 21.84
C ALA A 559 16.70 34.08 21.97
N LEU A 560 17.26 35.20 21.50
CA LEU A 560 16.57 36.48 21.46
C LEU A 560 15.35 36.40 20.54
N ILE A 561 15.48 35.91 19.31
CA ILE A 561 14.35 35.77 18.38
C ILE A 561 13.27 34.86 18.96
N LEU A 562 13.63 33.71 19.52
CA LEU A 562 12.69 32.79 20.15
C LEU A 562 11.96 33.42 21.36
N SER A 563 12.58 34.38 22.04
CA SER A 563 11.92 35.10 23.13
C SER A 563 10.84 36.09 22.67
N PHE A 564 10.86 36.49 21.38
CA PHE A 564 9.90 37.39 20.76
C PHE A 564 8.89 36.66 19.85
N THR A 565 8.65 35.37 20.09
CA THR A 565 7.75 34.55 19.25
C THR A 565 6.37 35.17 19.13
N SER A 566 5.73 35.54 20.24
CA SER A 566 4.37 36.07 20.22
C SER A 566 4.26 37.40 19.47
N GLU A 567 5.26 38.27 19.59
CA GLU A 567 5.31 39.55 18.90
C GLU A 567 5.52 39.37 17.39
N ILE A 568 6.43 38.46 17.00
CA ILE A 568 6.66 38.08 15.60
C ILE A 568 5.37 37.50 15.00
N GLU A 569 4.67 36.64 15.74
CA GLU A 569 3.43 36.00 15.30
C GLU A 569 2.34 37.04 15.02
N MET A 570 2.12 37.95 15.97
CA MET A 570 1.18 39.05 15.82
C MET A 570 1.55 40.00 14.68
N TRP A 571 2.84 40.34 14.51
CA TRP A 571 3.28 41.29 13.49
C TRP A 571 3.25 40.74 12.07
N LEU A 572 3.59 39.45 11.89
CA LEU A 572 3.77 38.86 10.57
C LEU A 572 2.57 38.02 10.11
N PHE A 573 1.77 37.48 11.05
CA PHE A 573 0.76 36.46 10.74
C PHE A 573 -0.64 36.76 11.31
N ASP A 574 -0.85 37.96 11.87
CA ASP A 574 -2.16 38.45 12.35
C ASP A 574 -2.85 37.54 13.38
N GLY A 575 -2.08 36.83 14.21
CA GLY A 575 -2.61 35.91 15.22
C GLY A 575 -1.82 34.60 15.30
N ASP A 576 -2.48 33.47 15.02
CA ASP A 576 -1.88 32.13 15.03
C ASP A 576 -1.43 31.73 13.61
N ILE A 577 -0.13 31.51 13.42
CA ILE A 577 0.43 31.13 12.12
C ILE A 577 -0.17 29.82 11.59
N ARG A 578 -0.52 28.86 12.46
CA ARG A 578 -1.10 27.58 12.04
C ARG A 578 -2.53 27.76 11.54
N LEU A 579 -3.30 28.67 12.15
CA LEU A 579 -4.63 29.00 11.66
C LEU A 579 -4.56 29.66 10.28
N LEU A 580 -3.60 30.56 10.08
CA LEU A 580 -3.33 31.16 8.77
C LEU A 580 -2.96 30.10 7.73
N LEU A 581 -2.04 29.19 8.07
CA LEU A 581 -1.63 28.10 7.18
C LEU A 581 -2.82 27.18 6.82
N ALA A 582 -3.61 26.79 7.81
CA ALA A 582 -4.81 25.97 7.60
C ALA A 582 -5.84 26.68 6.70
N SER A 583 -6.03 28.00 6.83
CA SER A 583 -6.92 28.76 5.94
C SER A 583 -6.44 28.80 4.48
N HIS A 584 -5.15 28.53 4.24
CA HIS A 584 -4.55 28.41 2.90
C HIS A 584 -4.40 26.95 2.45
N GLY A 585 -4.96 25.99 3.20
CA GLY A 585 -4.88 24.56 2.89
C GLY A 585 -3.50 23.94 3.14
N ILE A 586 -2.69 24.54 4.02
CA ILE A 586 -1.40 24.01 4.44
C ILE A 586 -1.57 23.40 5.83
N ASP A 587 -1.55 22.07 5.91
CA ASP A 587 -1.65 21.38 7.17
C ASP A 587 -0.33 21.43 7.96
N PHE A 588 -0.45 21.27 9.27
CA PHE A 588 0.68 21.23 10.18
C PHE A 588 0.57 20.03 11.11
N ASP A 589 1.56 19.15 11.04
CA ASP A 589 1.78 18.09 12.00
C ASP A 589 2.90 18.48 12.96
N GLN A 590 2.75 18.18 14.25
CA GLN A 590 3.84 18.38 15.23
C GLN A 590 5.09 17.59 14.82
N ARG A 591 4.91 16.36 14.33
CA ARG A 591 5.97 15.48 13.84
C ARG A 591 6.01 15.52 12.32
N ASN A 592 6.92 16.34 11.77
CA ASN A 592 6.91 16.69 10.35
C ASN A 592 8.28 16.58 9.68
N ALA A 593 8.30 16.83 8.38
CA ALA A 593 9.51 16.78 7.56
C ALA A 593 10.55 17.87 7.92
N LEU A 594 10.15 19.01 8.49
CA LEU A 594 11.08 20.03 9.00
C LEU A 594 11.91 19.48 10.16
N VAL A 595 11.24 18.93 11.17
CA VAL A 595 11.86 18.29 12.34
C VAL A 595 12.84 17.21 11.90
N VAL A 596 12.41 16.38 10.95
CA VAL A 596 13.24 15.28 10.43
C VAL A 596 14.40 15.81 9.61
N GLY A 597 14.20 16.82 8.77
CA GLY A 597 15.28 17.47 8.01
C GLY A 597 16.40 17.98 8.90
N PHE A 598 16.06 18.62 10.03
CA PHE A 598 17.07 19.04 11.02
C PHE A 598 17.76 17.88 11.72
N ALA A 599 16.99 16.93 12.28
CA ALA A 599 17.53 15.82 13.06
C ALA A 599 18.40 14.88 12.21
N MET A 600 17.91 14.53 11.03
CA MET A 600 18.60 13.71 10.05
C MET A 600 19.77 14.45 9.40
N GLY A 601 19.60 15.74 9.11
CA GLY A 601 20.69 16.59 8.64
C GLY A 601 21.84 16.62 9.65
N PHE A 602 21.54 16.80 10.94
CA PHE A 602 22.51 16.72 12.03
C PHE A 602 23.28 15.39 12.05
N ALA A 603 22.59 14.27 11.83
CA ALA A 603 23.19 12.94 11.80
C ALA A 603 24.06 12.66 10.54
N VAL A 604 23.88 13.42 9.46
CA VAL A 604 24.61 13.25 8.18
C VAL A 604 25.75 14.25 8.01
N ILE A 605 25.72 15.39 8.72
CA ILE A 605 26.77 16.43 8.70
C ILE A 605 28.18 15.84 8.89
N PRO A 606 28.46 14.99 9.90
CA PRO A 606 29.82 14.48 10.14
C PRO A 606 30.41 13.75 8.94
N THR A 607 29.61 12.88 8.30
CA THR A 607 30.03 12.11 7.14
C THR A 607 30.40 13.02 5.97
N ILE A 608 29.56 14.01 5.65
CA ILE A 608 29.85 14.96 4.57
C ILE A 608 31.06 15.84 4.92
N PHE A 609 31.09 16.37 6.14
CA PHE A 609 32.13 17.29 6.61
C PHE A 609 33.52 16.64 6.54
N THR A 610 33.69 15.47 7.15
CA THR A 610 35.01 14.83 7.30
C THR A 610 35.60 14.49 5.94
N ILE A 611 34.78 13.93 5.03
CA ILE A 611 35.23 13.55 3.69
C ILE A 611 35.51 14.80 2.83
N ALA A 612 34.67 15.83 2.91
CA ALA A 612 34.90 17.09 2.19
C ALA A 612 36.16 17.82 2.70
N GLU A 613 36.39 17.85 4.02
CA GLU A 613 37.56 18.48 4.62
C GLU A 613 38.84 17.76 4.18
N ASP A 614 38.86 16.44 4.22
CA ASP A 614 40.01 15.64 3.77
C ASP A 614 40.28 15.81 2.27
N ALA A 615 39.23 15.93 1.44
CA ALA A 615 39.37 16.22 0.02
C ALA A 615 40.03 17.59 -0.23
N ILE A 616 39.62 18.62 0.53
CA ILE A 616 40.20 19.97 0.44
C ILE A 616 41.65 19.96 0.93
N PHE A 617 41.94 19.26 2.03
CA PHE A 617 43.29 19.21 2.61
C PHE A 617 44.27 18.37 1.77
N SER A 618 43.75 17.45 0.95
CA SER A 618 44.54 16.63 0.03
C SER A 618 45.03 17.39 -1.22
N VAL A 619 44.54 18.62 -1.45
CA VAL A 619 45.02 19.45 -2.56
C VAL A 619 46.51 19.77 -2.34
N PRO A 620 47.39 19.51 -3.32
CA PRO A 620 48.81 19.77 -3.17
C PRO A 620 49.11 21.25 -2.88
N LYS A 621 49.86 21.50 -1.80
CA LYS A 621 50.18 22.87 -1.33
C LYS A 621 50.89 23.75 -2.38
N HIS A 622 51.66 23.16 -3.29
CA HIS A 622 52.33 23.93 -4.33
C HIS A 622 51.34 24.64 -5.28
N LEU A 623 50.13 24.10 -5.46
CA LEU A 623 49.08 24.76 -6.25
C LEU A 623 48.53 25.99 -5.53
N SER A 624 48.28 25.88 -4.22
CA SER A 624 47.81 27.01 -3.41
C SER A 624 48.89 28.07 -3.23
N ASP A 625 50.12 27.66 -2.95
CA ASP A 625 51.26 28.56 -2.72
C ASP A 625 51.64 29.28 -4.03
N GLY A 626 51.56 28.60 -5.17
CA GLY A 626 51.76 29.20 -6.50
C GLY A 626 50.73 30.28 -6.83
N SER A 627 49.45 30.03 -6.54
CA SER A 627 48.37 31.02 -6.71
C SER A 627 48.59 32.26 -5.82
N LEU A 628 48.93 32.06 -4.55
CA LEU A 628 49.23 33.16 -3.62
C LEU A 628 50.47 33.96 -4.05
N ALA A 629 51.50 33.30 -4.59
CA ALA A 629 52.70 33.95 -5.10
C ALA A 629 52.43 34.86 -6.32
N LEU A 630 51.38 34.57 -7.11
CA LEU A 630 50.90 35.42 -8.20
C LEU A 630 50.07 36.63 -7.73
N GLY A 631 49.94 36.84 -6.42
CA GLY A 631 49.20 37.94 -5.83
C GLY A 631 47.69 37.67 -5.65
N ALA A 632 47.25 36.42 -5.85
CA ALA A 632 45.86 36.06 -5.59
C ALA A 632 45.56 36.11 -4.08
N THR A 633 44.34 36.53 -3.74
CA THR A 633 43.86 36.49 -2.35
C THR A 633 43.55 35.04 -1.92
N ALA A 634 43.50 34.79 -0.60
CA ALA A 634 43.10 33.49 -0.06
C ALA A 634 41.71 33.04 -0.58
N TRP A 635 40.76 33.97 -0.72
CA TRP A 635 39.44 33.67 -1.29
C TRP A 635 39.51 33.29 -2.77
N GLN A 636 40.30 34.02 -3.58
CA GLN A 636 40.49 33.70 -4.99
C GLN A 636 41.19 32.36 -5.19
N THR A 637 42.24 32.06 -4.40
CA THR A 637 42.94 30.77 -4.42
C THR A 637 42.01 29.62 -4.02
N LEU A 638 41.17 29.83 -3.00
CA LEU A 638 40.17 28.84 -2.60
C LEU A 638 39.19 28.54 -3.76
N MET A 639 38.55 29.58 -4.31
CA MET A 639 37.50 29.42 -5.31
C MET A 639 38.03 28.85 -6.63
N ASN A 640 39.17 29.33 -7.11
CA ASN A 640 39.64 29.03 -8.45
C ASN A 640 40.62 27.85 -8.53
N VAL A 641 41.26 27.49 -7.42
CA VAL A 641 42.28 26.42 -7.40
C VAL A 641 41.88 25.28 -6.48
N VAL A 642 41.63 25.58 -5.20
CA VAL A 642 41.44 24.53 -4.20
C VAL A 642 40.09 23.82 -4.38
N LEU A 643 38.98 24.55 -4.46
CA LEU A 643 37.65 23.96 -4.64
C LEU A 643 37.52 23.24 -5.98
N LEU A 644 38.14 23.78 -7.03
CA LEU A 644 38.14 23.14 -8.35
C LEU A 644 38.82 21.77 -8.28
N THR A 645 40.01 21.70 -7.68
CA THR A 645 40.77 20.45 -7.51
C THR A 645 40.13 19.48 -6.52
N ALA A 646 39.50 19.98 -5.45
CA ALA A 646 38.83 19.18 -4.43
C ALA A 646 37.40 18.74 -4.82
N SER A 647 36.81 19.32 -5.87
CA SER A 647 35.43 19.08 -6.29
C SER A 647 35.03 17.60 -6.45
N PRO A 648 35.88 16.67 -6.96
CA PRO A 648 35.51 15.26 -7.03
C PRO A 648 35.28 14.65 -5.64
N GLY A 649 36.10 15.02 -4.65
CA GLY A 649 36.00 14.50 -3.29
C GLY A 649 34.82 15.11 -2.52
N ILE A 650 34.56 16.41 -2.71
CA ILE A 650 33.38 17.08 -2.12
C ILE A 650 32.09 16.47 -2.68
N PHE A 651 32.03 16.22 -3.99
CA PHE A 651 30.87 15.56 -4.59
C PHE A 651 30.66 14.14 -4.03
N SER A 652 31.73 13.36 -3.88
CA SER A 652 31.64 12.05 -3.24
C SER A 652 31.16 12.12 -1.79
N ALA A 653 31.60 13.13 -1.02
CA ALA A 653 31.14 13.35 0.35
C ALA A 653 29.62 13.59 0.40
N ILE A 654 29.10 14.46 -0.46
CA ILE A 654 27.67 14.77 -0.57
C ILE A 654 26.86 13.51 -0.94
N MET A 655 27.32 12.74 -1.92
CA MET A 655 26.62 11.53 -2.35
C MET A 655 26.63 10.42 -1.29
N MET A 656 27.73 10.26 -0.55
CA MET A 656 27.77 9.33 0.59
C MET A 656 26.80 9.76 1.70
N GLY A 657 26.70 11.07 1.95
CA GLY A 657 25.69 11.64 2.84
C GLY A 657 24.26 11.35 2.37
N LEU A 658 23.98 11.52 1.07
CA LEU A 658 22.67 11.20 0.48
C LEU A 658 22.31 9.71 0.63
N GLY A 659 23.26 8.81 0.38
CA GLY A 659 23.05 7.37 0.55
C GLY A 659 22.71 6.99 1.99
N ARG A 660 23.42 7.58 2.97
CA ARG A 660 23.12 7.42 4.41
C ARG A 660 21.76 8.01 4.76
N ALA A 661 21.43 9.18 4.21
CA ALA A 661 20.14 9.82 4.42
C ALA A 661 18.98 8.93 3.94
N VAL A 662 19.05 8.40 2.72
CA VAL A 662 17.98 7.56 2.18
C VAL A 662 17.77 6.27 3.00
N GLY A 663 18.85 5.73 3.57
CA GLY A 663 18.78 4.56 4.47
C GLY A 663 18.39 4.88 5.92
N GLU A 664 18.18 6.16 6.29
CA GLU A 664 17.88 6.52 7.67
C GLU A 664 16.52 5.93 8.09
N THR A 665 16.53 5.24 9.22
CA THR A 665 15.37 4.44 9.67
C THR A 665 14.82 4.99 10.98
N MET A 666 15.69 5.25 11.96
CA MET A 666 15.26 5.49 13.34
C MET A 666 14.86 6.92 13.60
N ILE A 667 15.54 7.89 12.97
CA ILE A 667 15.14 9.29 13.06
C ILE A 667 13.76 9.48 12.44
N VAL A 668 13.56 8.93 11.24
CA VAL A 668 12.31 9.04 10.51
C VAL A 668 11.17 8.39 11.29
N LEU A 669 11.37 7.14 11.74
CA LEU A 669 10.35 6.39 12.48
C LEU A 669 9.84 7.16 13.71
N MET A 670 10.72 7.85 14.42
CA MET A 670 10.40 8.54 15.68
C MET A 670 9.86 9.96 15.48
N ALA A 671 10.22 10.64 14.38
CA ALA A 671 9.99 12.08 14.22
C ALA A 671 9.03 12.50 13.09
N THR A 672 8.54 11.58 12.25
CA THR A 672 7.69 11.90 11.06
C THR A 672 6.19 11.69 11.22
N GLY A 673 5.73 11.13 12.35
CA GLY A 673 4.32 10.74 12.50
C GLY A 673 3.89 9.50 11.69
N ASN A 674 4.70 9.03 10.73
CA ASN A 674 4.50 7.81 9.93
C ASN A 674 3.23 7.80 9.05
N THR A 675 2.80 8.96 8.55
CA THR A 675 1.67 9.09 7.63
C THR A 675 2.12 9.00 6.16
N PRO A 676 1.58 8.10 5.33
CA PRO A 676 1.99 7.92 3.93
C PRO A 676 1.33 8.95 3.00
N ILE A 677 1.58 10.23 3.26
CA ILE A 677 1.06 11.36 2.47
C ILE A 677 2.04 11.79 1.38
N MET A 678 1.48 12.27 0.27
CA MET A 678 2.20 12.59 -0.98
C MET A 678 2.28 14.11 -1.23
N ASP A 679 2.53 14.89 -0.18
CA ASP A 679 2.71 16.34 -0.27
C ASP A 679 4.17 16.75 0.00
N TRP A 680 4.65 17.76 -0.74
CA TRP A 680 5.95 18.37 -0.50
C TRP A 680 5.96 19.31 0.71
N ASN A 681 4.82 19.66 1.29
CA ASN A 681 4.71 20.46 2.50
C ASN A 681 5.70 19.97 3.58
N ILE A 682 6.60 20.87 3.99
CA ILE A 682 7.65 20.59 4.98
C ILE A 682 7.08 20.44 6.40
N LEU A 683 5.86 20.95 6.62
CA LEU A 683 5.18 21.00 7.90
C LEU A 683 4.29 19.77 8.18
N GLU A 684 4.23 18.82 7.26
CA GLU A 684 3.50 17.57 7.43
C GLU A 684 4.44 16.37 7.60
N GLY A 685 3.86 15.28 8.09
CA GLY A 685 4.52 13.99 8.22
C GLY A 685 4.94 13.32 6.89
N MET A 686 5.46 12.11 7.03
CA MET A 686 5.76 11.22 5.91
C MET A 686 5.99 9.79 6.41
N ARG A 687 5.84 8.81 5.53
CA ARG A 687 6.23 7.42 5.77
C ARG A 687 7.35 7.06 4.80
N THR A 688 8.42 6.41 5.26
CA THR A 688 9.55 5.99 4.40
C THR A 688 9.57 4.48 4.21
N LEU A 689 10.28 4.00 3.18
CA LEU A 689 10.53 2.57 2.96
C LEU A 689 11.17 1.93 4.19
N SER A 690 12.19 2.57 4.75
CA SER A 690 12.92 2.10 5.92
C SER A 690 12.04 1.99 7.17
N ALA A 691 11.24 3.02 7.47
CA ALA A 691 10.33 3.02 8.61
C ALA A 691 9.20 2.01 8.45
N THR A 692 8.70 1.82 7.21
CA THR A 692 7.69 0.82 6.88
C THR A 692 8.19 -0.59 7.15
N ILE A 693 9.39 -0.92 6.65
CA ILE A 693 10.02 -2.22 6.89
C ILE A 693 10.24 -2.44 8.39
N ALA A 694 10.73 -1.44 9.12
CA ALA A 694 11.04 -1.57 10.54
C ALA A 694 9.80 -1.82 11.42
N VAL A 695 8.66 -1.23 11.07
CA VAL A 695 7.43 -1.32 11.87
C VAL A 695 6.57 -2.51 11.47
N GLU A 696 6.43 -2.75 10.17
CA GLU A 696 5.41 -3.69 9.67
C GLU A 696 5.96 -5.10 9.45
N LEU A 697 7.28 -5.26 9.26
CA LEU A 697 7.86 -6.58 9.02
C LEU A 697 7.70 -7.53 10.22
N PRO A 698 7.93 -7.09 11.48
CA PRO A 698 7.74 -7.96 12.65
C PRO A 698 6.29 -8.42 12.85
N GLU A 699 5.31 -7.62 12.39
CA GLU A 699 3.87 -7.87 12.55
C GLU A 699 3.26 -8.64 11.37
N SER A 700 3.98 -8.74 10.25
CA SER A 700 3.48 -9.38 9.03
C SER A 700 3.58 -10.91 9.09
N GLU A 701 2.50 -11.59 8.66
CA GLU A 701 2.49 -13.05 8.55
C GLU A 701 3.48 -13.53 7.49
N VAL A 702 4.32 -14.51 7.86
CA VAL A 702 5.35 -15.05 6.97
C VAL A 702 4.71 -15.67 5.72
N GLY A 703 5.11 -15.19 4.55
CA GLY A 703 4.65 -15.70 3.26
C GLY A 703 3.40 -14.99 2.71
N SER A 704 2.78 -14.10 3.47
CA SER A 704 1.71 -13.22 2.99
C SER A 704 2.19 -12.22 1.92
N SER A 705 1.24 -11.63 1.19
CA SER A 705 1.52 -10.55 0.23
C SER A 705 2.23 -9.39 0.90
N HIS A 706 1.72 -8.93 2.05
CA HIS A 706 2.29 -7.83 2.82
C HIS A 706 3.74 -8.11 3.20
N PHE A 707 4.04 -9.29 3.75
CA PHE A 707 5.40 -9.70 4.09
C PHE A 707 6.34 -9.60 2.89
N ARG A 708 5.96 -10.18 1.74
CA ARG A 708 6.83 -10.16 0.54
C ARG A 708 6.97 -8.76 -0.06
N ILE A 709 5.94 -7.91 0.03
CA ILE A 709 6.01 -6.53 -0.44
C ILE A 709 6.96 -5.71 0.43
N LEU A 710 7.06 -5.96 1.73
CA LEU A 710 8.08 -5.34 2.59
C LEU A 710 9.49 -5.78 2.17
N PHE A 711 9.68 -7.03 1.75
CA PHE A 711 10.92 -7.49 1.15
C PHE A 711 11.21 -6.82 -0.21
N LEU A 712 10.18 -6.54 -1.01
CA LEU A 712 10.29 -5.75 -2.24
C LEU A 712 10.70 -4.31 -1.93
N ALA A 713 10.12 -3.69 -0.90
CA ALA A 713 10.53 -2.38 -0.42
C ALA A 713 12.01 -2.38 0.02
N ALA A 714 12.47 -3.43 0.70
CA ALA A 714 13.87 -3.60 1.08
C ALA A 714 14.79 -3.76 -0.15
N LEU A 715 14.36 -4.54 -1.15
CA LEU A 715 15.07 -4.71 -2.41
C LEU A 715 15.19 -3.37 -3.17
N LEU A 716 14.11 -2.58 -3.21
CA LEU A 716 14.11 -1.26 -3.84
C LEU A 716 15.06 -0.30 -3.13
N LEU A 717 15.03 -0.26 -1.79
CA LEU A 717 15.95 0.55 -1.01
C LEU A 717 17.41 0.15 -1.22
N PHE A 718 17.68 -1.16 -1.29
CA PHE A 718 19.00 -1.70 -1.59
C PHE A 718 19.47 -1.28 -2.99
N VAL A 719 18.64 -1.50 -4.03
CA VAL A 719 18.95 -1.14 -5.43
C VAL A 719 19.17 0.37 -5.55
N PHE A 720 18.34 1.18 -4.91
CA PHE A 720 18.49 2.62 -4.90
C PHE A 720 19.82 3.05 -4.27
N THR A 721 20.12 2.53 -3.07
CA THR A 721 21.36 2.85 -2.35
C THR A 721 22.59 2.42 -3.14
N PHE A 722 22.53 1.23 -3.76
CA PHE A 722 23.58 0.74 -4.65
C PHE A 722 23.76 1.64 -5.88
N ALA A 723 22.67 2.08 -6.51
CA ALA A 723 22.71 2.98 -7.66
C ALA A 723 23.33 4.34 -7.30
N VAL A 724 22.89 4.97 -6.21
CA VAL A 724 23.43 6.25 -5.73
C VAL A 724 24.93 6.15 -5.45
N ASN A 725 25.36 5.10 -4.74
CA ASN A 725 26.78 4.87 -4.44
C ASN A 725 27.61 4.58 -5.70
N SER A 726 27.05 3.84 -6.66
CA SER A 726 27.71 3.55 -7.93
C SER A 726 27.87 4.80 -8.79
N ILE A 727 26.83 5.65 -8.85
CA ILE A 727 26.88 6.95 -9.53
C ILE A 727 27.92 7.85 -8.86
N ALA A 728 27.99 7.87 -7.53
CA ALA A 728 28.96 8.66 -6.79
C ALA A 728 30.41 8.32 -7.18
N GLU A 729 30.75 7.03 -7.22
CA GLU A 729 32.08 6.57 -7.59
C GLU A 729 32.36 6.83 -9.08
N TRP A 730 31.37 6.62 -9.96
CA TRP A 730 31.51 6.91 -11.38
C TRP A 730 31.80 8.39 -11.65
N VAL A 731 31.06 9.30 -11.02
CA VAL A 731 31.30 10.75 -11.12
C VAL A 731 32.67 11.11 -10.56
N ARG A 732 33.07 10.53 -9.42
CA ARG A 732 34.39 10.76 -8.82
C ARG A 732 35.52 10.42 -9.80
N GLN A 733 35.45 9.26 -10.45
CA GLN A 733 36.45 8.82 -11.42
C GLN A 733 36.49 9.73 -12.65
N ARG A 734 35.32 10.09 -13.18
CA ARG A 734 35.21 10.98 -14.35
C ARG A 734 35.79 12.37 -14.08
N LEU A 735 35.48 12.97 -12.93
CA LEU A 735 36.01 14.28 -12.55
C LEU A 735 37.51 14.22 -12.29
N ARG A 736 38.01 13.17 -11.61
CA ARG A 736 39.45 12.98 -11.40
C ARG A 736 40.22 12.83 -12.70
N ALA A 737 39.66 12.13 -13.69
CA ALA A 737 40.27 12.01 -15.02
C ALA A 737 40.32 13.37 -15.74
N ARG A 738 39.24 14.16 -15.67
CA ARG A 738 39.15 15.49 -16.29
C ARG A 738 40.17 16.49 -15.72
N TYR A 739 40.43 16.43 -14.43
CA TYR A 739 41.35 17.35 -13.73
C TYR A 739 42.76 16.78 -13.52
N ARG A 740 43.08 15.62 -14.10
CA ARG A 740 44.43 15.02 -14.00
C ARG A 740 45.50 15.83 -14.76
N SER A 741 45.07 16.70 -15.68
CA SER A 741 45.95 17.53 -16.51
C SER A 741 46.15 18.96 -15.99
N LEU A 742 45.44 19.35 -14.93
CA LEU A 742 45.70 20.55 -14.14
C LEU A 742 46.67 20.21 -13.01
#